data_AF-A0A7K7BGS8-F1
#
_entry.id   AF-A0A7K7BGS8-F1
#
_cell.length_a   1.000
_cell.length_b   1.000
_cell.length_c   1.000
_cell.angle_alpha   90.00
_cell.angle_beta   90.00
_cell.angle_gamma   90.00
#
_symmetry.space_group_name_H-M   'P 1'
#
loop_
_entity.id
_entity.type
_entity.pdbx_description
1 polymer ?
#
loop_
_entity_poly.entity_id
_entity_poly.type
_entity_poly.pdbx_seq_one_letter_code
_entity_poly.pdbx_strand_id
1 'polypeptide(L)'
;APAPAGPCYDELVAPLYSYSIGASSRYNIFYSASFARLHSTSGWSPDPRDKQPWLQIDLMQKHRINAVATQGTFNTYDWLTRYIVLYGDHPTSWKPFFQQGSNWTFFGNVNESGVVRHDLHYPILARYIRIIPVAWNPRGKIGLRLGLYGCPYRSHVLYFDGDDAISYRFRAKRISTMEDDISFNFKTVEQDGVLMHGEGAQGDYITLELKQAQLLLHISLGSSPLHATEGHTTVAVGSLLDDEHWHSVHVERYGHHVNLTLDGEVKRFRCHGTFDQLDLDTELFFGGVIDQDKQHLTYRQNFRGCVENIMFNGVNIAELARHRRSNIRFEVQPAPRRRGPAQGAPVPPCLPGVTPSLLRGAPLPGLPSPPWDGACHRLNDGFWHSVQLVAREGSAVVTIDDDDGAEFRVAHPFQLRTGSQYFFGGCPKPASLTGCRSNQTAFHGCLQMLSVDMQPVDLELLEQRRLGHFADVFFNVCAIIDRCTPNLCEHDGRCEQSWDDFTCVCDLTGYKGETCHKPLYKESCDAYRVSGKTSGNYTIDPDGSGPLKPFTVYCDIREERAWTIIRHNRHYATRVTGSSAERPFLGEVEYWNASWAEVAALANASEYCEQRIELHCYSSRLLNTPSGLPFSFWMGRHNERHYYWGGSRPGIQRCACGLDKNCADPKYFCNCDADHALWRTDRGLLTFVDHLPVTQVVVGDTNRSGSEAQFLLGPLRCYGDRECGAGGRALRDPAGAHAGVLPAGNTWNTVSFNRGTALLFPTFQANHSLDISFYFKTTAPSGVFLENPGSRYYIRVELNTSRDVMFAYDVGNGYENLTVRSPVPWNDDEWHQVKAELNVKLARLRVDKLPWVVRPAPPQSFVHLRFDRPLYVG
;
A
#
# COMPACT_ATOMS: atom_id res chain seq x y z
N ALA A 1 -11.16 -8.51 38.05
CA ALA A 1 -11.31 -9.84 37.44
C ALA A 1 -11.79 -9.65 36.00
N PRO A 2 -11.09 -10.16 34.97
CA PRO A 2 -11.65 -10.19 33.63
C PRO A 2 -12.82 -11.18 33.60
N ALA A 3 -13.88 -10.83 32.89
CA ALA A 3 -15.10 -11.62 32.76
C ALA A 3 -14.80 -13.03 32.19
N PRO A 4 -15.58 -14.07 32.55
CA PRO A 4 -15.45 -15.39 31.93
C PRO A 4 -15.66 -15.27 30.42
N ALA A 5 -14.76 -15.87 29.64
CA ALA A 5 -14.84 -15.91 28.18
C ALA A 5 -16.16 -16.59 27.78
N GLY A 6 -17.00 -15.88 27.01
CA GLY A 6 -18.18 -16.46 26.39
C GLY A 6 -17.83 -17.57 25.39
N PRO A 7 -18.83 -18.31 24.87
CA PRO A 7 -18.60 -19.31 23.84
C PRO A 7 -17.95 -18.68 22.59
N CYS A 8 -16.84 -19.25 22.09
CA CYS A 8 -16.06 -18.74 20.95
C CYS A 8 -16.78 -18.97 19.60
N TYR A 9 -17.97 -18.39 19.44
CA TYR A 9 -18.81 -18.52 18.25
C TYR A 9 -19.49 -17.20 17.87
N ASP A 10 -18.90 -16.07 18.26
CA ASP A 10 -19.42 -14.75 17.94
C ASP A 10 -19.30 -14.49 16.42
N GLU A 11 -20.30 -13.84 15.83
CA GLU A 11 -20.23 -13.44 14.42
C GLU A 11 -19.25 -12.28 14.27
N LEU A 12 -18.14 -12.54 13.58
CA LEU A 12 -17.00 -11.63 13.48
C LEU A 12 -17.14 -10.59 12.37
N VAL A 13 -17.93 -10.84 11.31
CA VAL A 13 -18.04 -9.94 10.15
C VAL A 13 -19.08 -8.83 10.36
N ALA A 14 -20.18 -9.14 11.04
CA ALA A 14 -21.25 -8.20 11.34
C ALA A 14 -20.76 -6.89 12.02
N PRO A 15 -19.90 -6.93 13.07
CA PRO A 15 -19.44 -5.72 13.74
C PRO A 15 -18.30 -4.99 13.00
N LEU A 16 -17.76 -5.53 11.91
CA LEU A 16 -16.67 -4.88 11.18
C LEU A 16 -17.14 -3.64 10.46
N TYR A 17 -16.26 -2.66 10.30
CA TYR A 17 -16.48 -1.55 9.40
C TYR A 17 -16.38 -1.97 7.94
N SER A 18 -17.02 -1.23 7.02
CA SER A 18 -17.04 -1.60 5.59
C SER A 18 -15.65 -1.57 4.93
N TYR A 19 -14.67 -0.83 5.47
CA TYR A 19 -13.30 -0.85 4.96
C TYR A 19 -12.55 -2.15 5.27
N SER A 20 -12.99 -2.91 6.27
CA SER A 20 -12.46 -4.23 6.62
C SER A 20 -12.93 -5.32 5.64
N ILE A 21 -13.83 -4.99 4.71
CA ILE A 21 -14.37 -5.91 3.71
C ILE A 21 -13.91 -5.41 2.32
N GLY A 22 -12.82 -5.98 1.83
CA GLY A 22 -12.25 -5.69 0.52
C GLY A 22 -12.71 -6.67 -0.55
N ALA A 23 -12.59 -6.30 -1.81
CA ALA A 23 -12.77 -7.20 -2.93
C ALA A 23 -11.87 -6.82 -4.10
N SER A 24 -11.64 -7.77 -5.00
CA SER A 24 -10.87 -7.57 -6.25
C SER A 24 -11.50 -6.53 -7.17
N SER A 25 -12.84 -6.55 -7.27
CA SER A 25 -13.63 -5.68 -8.13
C SER A 25 -15.08 -5.63 -7.66
N ARG A 26 -15.91 -4.83 -8.33
CA ARG A 26 -17.35 -4.74 -8.08
C ARG A 26 -18.12 -4.61 -9.39
N TYR A 27 -19.25 -5.28 -9.50
CA TYR A 27 -20.14 -5.21 -10.67
C TYR A 27 -20.71 -3.80 -10.85
N ASN A 28 -21.20 -3.19 -9.77
CA ASN A 28 -21.54 -1.77 -9.66
C ASN A 28 -21.58 -1.37 -8.17
N ILE A 29 -21.99 -0.13 -7.88
CA ILE A 29 -22.02 0.40 -6.51
C ILE A 29 -22.92 -0.38 -5.54
N PHE A 30 -24.00 -1.02 -6.02
CA PHE A 30 -24.94 -1.79 -5.20
C PHE A 30 -24.46 -3.22 -4.91
N TYR A 31 -23.38 -3.67 -5.56
CA TYR A 31 -22.76 -4.98 -5.36
C TYR A 31 -21.32 -4.87 -4.83
N SER A 32 -21.01 -3.77 -4.13
CA SER A 32 -19.71 -3.58 -3.50
C SER A 32 -19.49 -4.54 -2.33
N ALA A 33 -18.23 -4.75 -1.97
CA ALA A 33 -17.79 -5.58 -0.86
C ALA A 33 -18.50 -5.24 0.48
N SER A 34 -18.82 -3.96 0.71
CA SER A 34 -19.57 -3.50 1.90
C SER A 34 -20.94 -4.16 2.09
N PHE A 35 -21.58 -4.64 1.02
CA PHE A 35 -22.86 -5.35 1.11
C PHE A 35 -22.70 -6.85 1.37
N ALA A 36 -21.47 -7.36 1.43
CA ALA A 36 -21.20 -8.78 1.62
C ALA A 36 -21.42 -9.27 3.07
N ARG A 37 -22.16 -8.56 3.92
CA ARG A 37 -22.53 -9.06 5.25
C ARG A 37 -23.74 -9.97 5.14
N LEU A 38 -23.82 -11.00 5.99
CA LEU A 38 -25.03 -11.82 6.09
C LEU A 38 -26.26 -10.93 6.34
N HIS A 39 -27.39 -11.35 5.76
CA HIS A 39 -28.70 -10.68 5.88
C HIS A 39 -28.77 -9.24 5.31
N SER A 40 -27.71 -8.73 4.68
CA SER A 40 -27.70 -7.45 3.96
C SER A 40 -28.72 -7.41 2.82
N THR A 41 -29.21 -6.23 2.46
CA THR A 41 -30.18 -6.02 1.37
C THR A 41 -29.63 -6.32 -0.03
N SER A 42 -28.31 -6.45 -0.15
CA SER A 42 -27.58 -6.85 -1.37
C SER A 42 -26.40 -7.74 -0.99
N GLY A 43 -25.56 -8.13 -1.95
CA GLY A 43 -24.35 -8.93 -1.75
C GLY A 43 -23.23 -8.49 -2.68
N TRP A 44 -22.01 -8.97 -2.44
CA TRP A 44 -20.89 -8.67 -3.33
C TRP A 44 -20.97 -9.48 -4.63
N SER A 45 -20.74 -8.79 -5.74
CA SER A 45 -20.51 -9.38 -7.05
C SER A 45 -19.33 -8.67 -7.73
N PRO A 46 -18.36 -9.39 -8.29
CA PRO A 46 -17.24 -8.81 -9.04
C PRO A 46 -17.66 -8.24 -10.40
N ASP A 47 -16.79 -7.42 -11.01
CA ASP A 47 -16.91 -7.02 -12.42
C ASP A 47 -16.84 -8.28 -13.30
N PRO A 48 -17.71 -8.45 -14.32
CA PRO A 48 -17.69 -9.63 -15.18
C PRO A 48 -16.37 -9.86 -15.94
N ARG A 49 -15.52 -8.83 -16.06
CA ARG A 49 -14.20 -8.89 -16.71
C ARG A 49 -13.09 -9.32 -15.76
N ASP A 50 -13.36 -9.36 -14.45
CA ASP A 50 -12.40 -9.79 -13.45
C ASP A 50 -12.16 -11.30 -13.57
N LYS A 51 -10.93 -11.66 -13.97
CA LYS A 51 -10.53 -13.06 -14.19
C LYS A 51 -10.14 -13.76 -12.89
N GLN A 52 -9.93 -13.03 -11.80
CA GLN A 52 -9.47 -13.57 -10.51
C GLN A 52 -10.26 -12.94 -9.36
N PRO A 53 -11.59 -13.15 -9.31
CA PRO A 53 -12.42 -12.50 -8.31
C PRO A 53 -12.10 -13.00 -6.91
N TRP A 54 -12.10 -12.10 -5.93
CA TRP A 54 -11.97 -12.47 -4.52
C TRP A 54 -12.68 -11.47 -3.60
N LEU A 55 -13.16 -11.96 -2.46
CA LEU A 55 -13.67 -11.16 -1.34
C LEU A 55 -12.75 -11.38 -0.14
N GLN A 56 -12.33 -10.32 0.54
CA GLN A 56 -11.38 -10.36 1.63
C GLN A 56 -11.94 -9.68 2.88
N ILE A 57 -11.71 -10.30 4.04
CA ILE A 57 -12.02 -9.77 5.35
C ILE A 57 -10.72 -9.53 6.11
N ASP A 58 -10.54 -8.30 6.60
CA ASP A 58 -9.54 -7.96 7.62
C ASP A 58 -10.22 -7.91 8.98
N LEU A 59 -9.89 -8.86 9.87
CA LEU A 59 -10.43 -8.91 11.23
C LEU A 59 -9.73 -7.93 12.19
N MET A 60 -8.84 -7.06 11.69
CA MET A 60 -8.03 -6.06 12.41
C MET A 60 -6.97 -6.62 13.36
N GLN A 61 -7.21 -7.81 13.92
CA GLN A 61 -6.32 -8.57 14.79
C GLN A 61 -6.49 -10.07 14.53
N LYS A 62 -5.55 -10.90 15.03
CA LYS A 62 -5.63 -12.37 14.86
C LYS A 62 -6.82 -12.92 15.64
N HIS A 63 -7.61 -13.76 14.98
CA HIS A 63 -8.78 -14.41 15.56
C HIS A 63 -8.67 -15.92 15.41
N ARG A 64 -9.32 -16.63 16.33
CA ARG A 64 -9.64 -18.04 16.19
C ARG A 64 -10.99 -18.16 15.51
N ILE A 65 -11.01 -18.61 14.27
CA ILE A 65 -12.21 -18.70 13.43
C ILE A 65 -12.63 -20.16 13.36
N ASN A 66 -13.85 -20.45 13.81
CA ASN A 66 -14.39 -21.80 13.94
C ASN A 66 -15.42 -22.14 12.85
N ALA A 67 -16.01 -21.15 12.17
CA ALA A 67 -16.97 -21.40 11.10
C ALA A 67 -16.97 -20.31 10.04
N VAL A 68 -17.31 -20.70 8.81
CA VAL A 68 -17.54 -19.81 7.67
C VAL A 68 -18.98 -20.02 7.20
N ALA A 69 -19.72 -18.94 6.99
CA ALA A 69 -21.08 -18.99 6.46
C ALA A 69 -21.22 -18.12 5.22
N THR A 70 -21.95 -18.62 4.23
CA THR A 70 -22.19 -17.95 2.96
C THR A 70 -23.68 -17.81 2.70
N GLN A 71 -24.08 -16.75 2.03
CA GLN A 71 -25.45 -16.46 1.61
C GLN A 71 -25.42 -15.82 0.21
N GLY A 72 -26.36 -16.18 -0.67
CA GLY A 72 -26.49 -15.58 -1.99
C GLY A 72 -26.92 -14.11 -1.93
N THR A 73 -27.02 -13.39 -3.04
CA THR A 73 -27.49 -11.99 -3.05
C THR A 73 -29.01 -11.91 -3.03
N PHE A 74 -29.59 -11.12 -2.12
CA PHE A 74 -31.04 -11.08 -1.90
C PHE A 74 -31.86 -10.79 -3.17
N ASN A 75 -32.91 -11.60 -3.41
CA ASN A 75 -33.86 -11.46 -4.53
C ASN A 75 -33.21 -11.44 -5.93
N THR A 76 -32.11 -12.17 -6.12
CA THR A 76 -31.46 -12.35 -7.43
C THR A 76 -31.20 -13.83 -7.73
N TYR A 77 -30.66 -14.13 -8.91
CA TYR A 77 -30.13 -15.44 -9.26
C TYR A 77 -28.65 -15.61 -8.90
N ASP A 78 -28.07 -14.69 -8.11
CA ASP A 78 -26.63 -14.56 -7.93
C ASP A 78 -26.19 -15.21 -6.61
N TRP A 79 -25.56 -16.37 -6.69
CA TRP A 79 -24.96 -17.02 -5.52
C TRP A 79 -23.82 -17.96 -5.92
N LEU A 80 -22.83 -18.06 -5.02
CA LEU A 80 -21.77 -19.05 -5.13
C LEU A 80 -22.28 -20.44 -4.78
N THR A 81 -21.93 -21.43 -5.60
CA THR A 81 -22.20 -22.86 -5.32
C THR A 81 -20.95 -23.58 -4.84
N ARG A 82 -19.74 -23.05 -5.14
CA ARG A 82 -18.45 -23.55 -4.62
C ARG A 82 -17.45 -22.43 -4.44
N TYR A 83 -16.62 -22.51 -3.40
CA TYR A 83 -15.58 -21.52 -3.09
C TYR A 83 -14.38 -22.14 -2.35
N ILE A 84 -13.24 -21.45 -2.37
CA ILE A 84 -12.03 -21.77 -1.59
C ILE A 84 -11.87 -20.71 -0.49
N VAL A 85 -11.40 -21.12 0.68
CA VAL A 85 -11.02 -20.23 1.78
C VAL A 85 -9.51 -20.16 1.85
N LEU A 86 -8.96 -18.95 1.76
CA LEU A 86 -7.57 -18.63 2.02
C LEU A 86 -7.48 -17.83 3.32
N TYR A 87 -6.40 -18.00 4.06
CA TYR A 87 -6.16 -17.29 5.31
C TYR A 87 -4.69 -16.91 5.49
N GLY A 88 -4.43 -15.91 6.32
CA GLY A 88 -3.06 -15.48 6.61
C GLY A 88 -3.01 -14.34 7.61
N ASP A 89 -1.78 -14.02 8.03
CA ASP A 89 -1.51 -12.87 8.92
C ASP A 89 -1.08 -11.62 8.14
N HIS A 90 -0.90 -11.73 6.82
CA HIS A 90 -0.56 -10.62 5.90
C HIS A 90 -1.49 -10.62 4.67
N PRO A 91 -1.89 -9.46 4.10
CA PRO A 91 -2.84 -9.40 2.98
C PRO A 91 -2.31 -9.90 1.62
N THR A 92 -1.05 -10.31 1.54
CA THR A 92 -0.40 -10.83 0.32
C THR A 92 0.14 -12.26 0.45
N SER A 93 0.17 -12.82 1.66
CA SER A 93 0.62 -14.20 1.94
C SER A 93 -0.59 -15.02 2.37
N TRP A 94 -0.84 -16.13 1.67
CA TRP A 94 -2.10 -16.85 1.75
C TRP A 94 -1.88 -18.35 1.83
N LYS A 95 -2.38 -18.96 2.90
CA LYS A 95 -2.48 -20.41 3.06
C LYS A 95 -3.91 -20.85 2.73
N PRO A 96 -4.10 -21.85 1.85
CA PRO A 96 -5.42 -22.41 1.60
C PRO A 96 -5.88 -23.27 2.78
N PHE A 97 -7.19 -23.26 3.06
CA PHE A 97 -7.82 -24.16 4.03
C PHE A 97 -8.42 -25.38 3.32
N PHE A 98 -8.05 -26.58 3.79
CA PHE A 98 -8.51 -27.84 3.20
C PHE A 98 -9.65 -28.44 4.01
N GLN A 99 -10.85 -28.51 3.43
CA GLN A 99 -11.98 -29.18 4.07
C GLN A 99 -11.90 -30.69 3.86
N GLN A 100 -11.93 -31.47 4.94
CA GLN A 100 -11.83 -32.92 4.93
C GLN A 100 -12.85 -33.58 3.98
N GLY A 101 -12.39 -34.48 3.11
CA GLY A 101 -13.24 -35.20 2.14
C GLY A 101 -13.71 -34.37 0.93
N SER A 102 -13.19 -33.16 0.72
CA SER A 102 -13.51 -32.30 -0.43
C SER A 102 -12.29 -32.07 -1.35
N ASN A 103 -12.54 -31.78 -2.63
CA ASN A 103 -11.48 -31.32 -3.54
C ASN A 103 -11.21 -29.82 -3.29
N TRP A 104 -10.65 -29.48 -2.13
CA TRP A 104 -10.14 -28.14 -1.78
C TRP A 104 -11.23 -27.04 -1.70
N THR A 105 -12.50 -27.41 -1.81
CA THR A 105 -13.62 -26.48 -2.04
C THR A 105 -14.77 -26.70 -1.07
N PHE A 106 -15.31 -25.61 -0.56
CA PHE A 106 -16.53 -25.58 0.22
C PHE A 106 -17.74 -25.57 -0.69
N PHE A 107 -18.80 -26.27 -0.30
CA PHE A 107 -20.11 -26.15 -0.94
C PHE A 107 -20.78 -24.85 -0.48
N GLY A 108 -21.14 -24.01 -1.45
CA GLY A 108 -21.84 -22.76 -1.22
C GLY A 108 -23.36 -22.94 -1.17
N ASN A 109 -24.06 -21.92 -1.63
CA ASN A 109 -25.50 -21.80 -1.62
C ASN A 109 -26.16 -22.53 -2.78
N VAL A 110 -27.43 -22.89 -2.59
CA VAL A 110 -28.34 -23.43 -3.64
C VAL A 110 -29.43 -22.44 -4.03
N ASN A 111 -29.50 -21.31 -3.33
CA ASN A 111 -30.49 -20.24 -3.50
C ASN A 111 -29.91 -18.90 -3.00
N GLU A 112 -30.70 -17.85 -3.11
CA GLU A 112 -30.32 -16.47 -2.82
C GLU A 112 -30.48 -16.06 -1.33
N SER A 113 -31.23 -16.82 -0.55
CA SER A 113 -31.69 -16.42 0.79
C SER A 113 -31.20 -17.32 1.94
N GLY A 114 -30.93 -18.60 1.69
CA GLY A 114 -30.46 -19.53 2.70
C GLY A 114 -29.01 -19.29 3.10
N VAL A 115 -28.74 -19.23 4.41
CA VAL A 115 -27.38 -19.20 4.95
C VAL A 115 -26.84 -20.64 5.01
N VAL A 116 -25.73 -20.88 4.34
CA VAL A 116 -25.00 -22.16 4.40
C VAL A 116 -23.77 -21.95 5.28
N ARG A 117 -23.76 -22.58 6.46
CA ARG A 117 -22.67 -22.53 7.42
C ARG A 117 -21.90 -23.84 7.41
N HIS A 118 -20.58 -23.73 7.38
CA HIS A 118 -19.66 -24.84 7.60
C HIS A 118 -18.88 -24.57 8.87
N ASP A 119 -19.07 -25.43 9.87
CA ASP A 119 -18.18 -25.49 11.02
C ASP A 119 -16.87 -26.15 10.55
N LEU A 120 -15.76 -25.46 10.82
CA LEU A 120 -14.44 -25.89 10.42
C LEU A 120 -14.00 -27.02 11.35
N HIS A 121 -13.57 -28.13 10.76
CA HIS A 121 -13.04 -29.28 11.50
C HIS A 121 -11.80 -28.97 12.35
N TYR A 122 -11.06 -27.90 12.01
CA TYR A 122 -10.09 -27.25 12.88
C TYR A 122 -10.19 -25.72 12.75
N PRO A 123 -9.86 -24.95 13.80
CA PRO A 123 -9.93 -23.50 13.75
C PRO A 123 -8.87 -22.91 12.82
N ILE A 124 -9.23 -21.86 12.08
CA ILE A 124 -8.25 -21.01 11.41
C ILE A 124 -7.75 -19.98 12.42
N LEU A 125 -6.43 -19.86 12.56
CA LEU A 125 -5.77 -18.81 13.37
C LEU A 125 -5.20 -17.76 12.42
N ALA A 126 -5.96 -16.71 12.13
CA ALA A 126 -5.56 -15.70 11.15
C ALA A 126 -6.15 -14.32 11.45
N ARG A 127 -5.54 -13.28 10.89
CA ARG A 127 -6.14 -11.95 10.80
C ARG A 127 -6.95 -11.76 9.52
N TYR A 128 -6.48 -12.28 8.40
CA TYR A 128 -7.10 -12.11 7.10
C TYR A 128 -7.75 -13.40 6.62
N ILE A 129 -8.95 -13.28 6.05
CA ILE A 129 -9.65 -14.35 5.34
C ILE A 129 -9.98 -13.87 3.94
N ARG A 130 -9.74 -14.69 2.93
CA ARG A 130 -10.11 -14.41 1.54
C ARG A 130 -10.91 -15.58 0.97
N ILE A 131 -12.04 -15.25 0.35
CA ILE A 131 -12.91 -16.19 -0.34
C ILE A 131 -12.67 -16.08 -1.83
N ILE A 132 -12.35 -17.20 -2.47
CA ILE A 132 -12.18 -17.33 -3.91
C ILE A 132 -13.39 -18.08 -4.49
N PRO A 133 -14.26 -17.40 -5.26
CA PRO A 133 -15.28 -18.04 -6.07
C PRO A 133 -14.73 -19.12 -7.00
N VAL A 134 -15.31 -20.32 -6.98
CA VAL A 134 -14.95 -21.40 -7.92
C VAL A 134 -16.10 -21.73 -8.87
N ALA A 135 -17.34 -21.76 -8.35
CA ALA A 135 -18.53 -21.97 -9.17
C ALA A 135 -19.73 -21.21 -8.59
N TRP A 136 -20.67 -20.85 -9.45
CA TRP A 136 -21.89 -20.12 -9.12
C TRP A 136 -23.08 -20.63 -9.94
N ASN A 137 -24.27 -20.16 -9.61
CA ASN A 137 -25.49 -20.50 -10.33
C ASN A 137 -25.36 -20.15 -11.83
N PRO A 138 -25.54 -21.10 -12.75
CA PRO A 138 -25.40 -20.85 -14.19
C PRO A 138 -26.47 -19.88 -14.75
N ARG A 139 -27.56 -19.64 -14.01
CA ARG A 139 -28.61 -18.67 -14.41
C ARG A 139 -28.34 -17.23 -13.96
N GLY A 140 -27.30 -17.01 -13.14
CA GLY A 140 -26.93 -15.69 -12.62
C GLY A 140 -25.42 -15.46 -12.67
N LYS A 141 -24.92 -14.63 -11.76
CA LYS A 141 -23.48 -14.37 -11.58
C LYS A 141 -23.02 -14.71 -10.16
N ILE A 142 -21.76 -14.43 -9.85
CA ILE A 142 -21.23 -14.52 -8.49
C ILE A 142 -22.01 -13.55 -7.60
N GLY A 143 -22.59 -14.07 -6.52
CA GLY A 143 -23.19 -13.29 -5.44
C GLY A 143 -22.78 -13.88 -4.10
N LEU A 144 -22.31 -13.04 -3.18
CA LEU A 144 -21.81 -13.50 -1.89
C LEU A 144 -22.08 -12.48 -0.78
N ARG A 145 -22.70 -12.99 0.28
CA ARG A 145 -22.70 -12.46 1.64
C ARG A 145 -22.00 -13.48 2.54
N LEU A 146 -21.13 -13.02 3.43
CA LEU A 146 -20.19 -13.81 4.22
C LEU A 146 -20.35 -13.50 5.70
N GLY A 147 -20.34 -14.54 6.52
CA GLY A 147 -20.16 -14.47 7.96
C GLY A 147 -18.99 -15.36 8.38
N LEU A 148 -18.23 -14.90 9.37
CA LEU A 148 -17.19 -15.68 10.03
C LEU A 148 -17.57 -15.77 11.51
N TYR A 149 -17.33 -16.91 12.15
CA TYR A 149 -17.67 -17.10 13.56
C TYR A 149 -16.44 -17.52 14.34
N GLY A 150 -16.22 -16.92 15.51
CA GLY A 150 -15.01 -17.17 16.29
C GLY A 150 -14.83 -16.21 17.46
N CYS A 151 -13.58 -15.99 17.86
CA CYS A 151 -13.21 -15.07 18.94
C CYS A 151 -11.78 -14.53 18.78
N PRO A 152 -11.42 -13.40 19.42
CA PRO A 152 -10.04 -12.89 19.42
C PRO A 152 -9.02 -13.91 19.91
N TYR A 153 -7.84 -13.95 19.27
CA TYR A 153 -6.76 -14.87 19.63
C TYR A 153 -5.53 -14.09 20.10
N ARG A 154 -5.00 -14.42 21.29
CA ARG A 154 -3.77 -13.83 21.83
C ARG A 154 -2.57 -14.66 21.41
N SER A 155 -1.57 -14.05 20.80
CA SER A 155 -0.34 -14.73 20.35
C SER A 155 0.89 -14.26 21.14
N HIS A 156 1.61 -15.20 21.74
CA HIS A 156 2.92 -15.00 22.35
C HIS A 156 3.96 -15.71 21.49
N VAL A 157 4.65 -14.94 20.65
CA VAL A 157 5.68 -15.45 19.72
C VAL A 157 7.06 -15.40 20.39
N LEU A 158 7.83 -16.47 20.19
CA LEU A 158 9.25 -16.59 20.46
C LEU A 158 9.98 -16.82 19.13
N TYR A 159 11.16 -16.23 18.98
CA TYR A 159 12.02 -16.41 17.81
C TYR A 159 13.26 -17.18 18.24
N PHE A 160 13.69 -18.13 17.41
CA PHE A 160 14.89 -18.94 17.58
C PHE A 160 15.76 -18.79 16.33
N ASP A 161 17.04 -18.54 16.50
CA ASP A 161 18.01 -18.35 15.42
C ASP A 161 18.86 -19.61 15.13
N GLY A 162 18.68 -20.68 15.91
CA GLY A 162 19.48 -21.91 15.84
C GLY A 162 20.62 -21.99 16.85
N ASP A 163 21.02 -20.88 17.48
CA ASP A 163 21.96 -20.88 18.61
C ASP A 163 21.27 -20.61 19.95
N ASP A 164 20.01 -20.18 19.89
CA ASP A 164 19.10 -19.99 21.01
C ASP A 164 18.23 -21.22 21.30
N ALA A 165 18.06 -21.54 22.58
CA ALA A 165 17.01 -22.43 23.05
C ALA A 165 16.46 -21.97 24.41
N ILE A 166 15.27 -22.44 24.76
CA ILE A 166 14.72 -22.23 26.11
C ILE A 166 14.45 -23.57 26.78
N SER A 167 14.61 -23.62 28.10
CA SER A 167 14.23 -24.78 28.89
C SER A 167 13.19 -24.40 29.97
N TYR A 168 12.15 -25.21 30.07
CA TYR A 168 11.11 -25.11 31.08
C TYR A 168 11.40 -26.11 32.20
N ARG A 169 11.69 -25.59 33.39
CA ARG A 169 12.04 -26.39 34.57
C ARG A 169 10.81 -26.79 35.36
N PHE A 170 10.63 -28.10 35.59
CA PHE A 170 9.50 -28.60 36.37
C PHE A 170 9.66 -28.29 37.86
N ARG A 171 8.56 -27.91 38.50
CA ARG A 171 8.54 -27.63 39.95
C ARG A 171 8.92 -28.84 40.80
N ALA A 172 8.53 -30.04 40.38
CA ALA A 172 8.77 -31.29 41.11
C ALA A 172 10.15 -31.93 40.80
N LYS A 173 11.03 -31.26 40.04
CA LYS A 173 12.33 -31.75 39.52
C LYS A 173 12.28 -32.98 38.60
N ARG A 174 11.22 -33.79 38.67
CA ARG A 174 10.87 -34.88 37.74
C ARG A 174 9.36 -34.91 37.59
N ILE A 175 8.89 -35.33 36.43
CA ILE A 175 7.47 -35.60 36.19
C ILE A 175 7.30 -37.02 35.69
N SER A 176 6.20 -37.65 36.10
CA SER A 176 5.75 -38.95 35.62
C SER A 176 4.29 -38.78 35.25
N THR A 177 4.00 -38.78 33.95
CA THR A 177 2.67 -38.44 33.44
C THR A 177 2.02 -39.66 32.81
N MET A 178 0.71 -39.83 33.06
CA MET A 178 -0.14 -40.78 32.34
C MET A 178 -0.84 -40.11 31.15
N GLU A 179 -0.98 -38.79 31.21
CA GLU A 179 -1.65 -37.96 30.22
C GLU A 179 -0.82 -36.71 29.97
N ASP A 180 -0.65 -36.35 28.69
CA ASP A 180 0.08 -35.15 28.26
C ASP A 180 -0.71 -34.41 27.17
N ASP A 181 -0.80 -33.09 27.30
CA ASP A 181 -1.35 -32.15 26.30
C ASP A 181 -0.27 -31.12 25.97
N ILE A 182 0.21 -31.14 24.73
CA ILE A 182 1.29 -30.29 24.25
C ILE A 182 0.85 -29.62 22.96
N SER A 183 0.86 -28.29 22.92
CA SER A 183 0.55 -27.56 21.69
C SER A 183 1.39 -26.30 21.50
N PHE A 184 1.65 -26.01 20.23
CA PHE A 184 2.27 -24.75 19.79
C PHE A 184 2.08 -24.62 18.29
N ASN A 185 2.25 -23.41 17.77
CA ASN A 185 2.39 -23.23 16.32
C ASN A 185 3.82 -22.83 15.99
N PHE A 186 4.35 -23.29 14.86
CA PHE A 186 5.68 -22.92 14.39
C PHE A 186 5.64 -22.40 12.96
N LYS A 187 6.64 -21.61 12.58
CA LYS A 187 6.86 -21.08 11.22
C LYS A 187 8.36 -21.05 10.95
N THR A 188 8.80 -21.61 9.82
CA THR A 188 10.22 -21.67 9.43
C THR A 188 10.40 -21.74 7.91
N VAL A 189 11.63 -21.49 7.46
CA VAL A 189 12.14 -21.78 6.10
C VAL A 189 13.18 -22.91 6.09
N GLU A 190 13.55 -23.41 7.28
CA GLU A 190 14.52 -24.49 7.42
C GLU A 190 13.84 -25.85 7.33
N GLN A 191 14.51 -26.78 6.64
CA GLN A 191 14.01 -28.13 6.44
C GLN A 191 14.24 -29.04 7.65
N ASP A 192 15.23 -28.70 8.48
CA ASP A 192 15.64 -29.48 9.65
C ASP A 192 15.67 -28.58 10.89
N GLY A 193 15.26 -29.11 12.06
CA GLY A 193 15.35 -28.35 13.31
C GLY A 193 14.61 -28.99 14.48
N VAL A 194 15.23 -29.04 15.67
CA VAL A 194 14.58 -29.57 16.88
C VAL A 194 13.64 -28.53 17.49
N LEU A 195 12.34 -28.81 17.47
CA LEU A 195 11.30 -27.94 18.02
C LEU A 195 11.12 -28.10 19.53
N MET A 196 11.10 -29.35 20.00
CA MET A 196 10.89 -29.69 21.41
C MET A 196 11.69 -30.95 21.76
N HIS A 197 12.26 -31.00 22.96
CA HIS A 197 12.91 -32.20 23.48
C HIS A 197 12.80 -32.31 25.01
N GLY A 198 12.43 -33.49 25.50
CA GLY A 198 12.50 -33.85 26.91
C GLY A 198 12.97 -35.29 27.06
N GLU A 199 13.73 -35.57 28.12
CA GLU A 199 14.29 -36.89 28.40
C GLU A 199 14.36 -37.10 29.91
N GLY A 200 14.21 -38.34 30.36
CA GLY A 200 14.43 -38.78 31.73
C GLY A 200 15.56 -39.79 31.86
N ALA A 201 16.15 -39.86 33.05
CA ALA A 201 17.29 -40.73 33.36
C ALA A 201 17.02 -42.23 33.18
N GLN A 202 15.76 -42.63 33.02
CA GLN A 202 15.34 -44.00 32.75
C GLN A 202 15.31 -44.35 31.24
N GLY A 203 15.64 -43.39 30.37
CA GLY A 203 15.63 -43.56 28.91
C GLY A 203 14.30 -43.22 28.23
N ASP A 204 13.35 -42.69 29.00
CA ASP A 204 12.09 -42.12 28.52
C ASP A 204 12.39 -40.78 27.85
N TYR A 205 11.77 -40.51 26.71
CA TYR A 205 11.95 -39.22 26.04
C TYR A 205 10.80 -38.92 25.10
N ILE A 206 10.67 -37.63 24.80
CA ILE A 206 9.78 -37.11 23.78
C ILE A 206 10.52 -36.01 23.01
N THR A 207 10.62 -36.16 21.70
CA THR A 207 11.27 -35.19 20.82
C THR A 207 10.37 -34.91 19.64
N LEU A 208 10.18 -33.62 19.35
CA LEU A 208 9.53 -33.16 18.14
C LEU A 208 10.56 -32.41 17.30
N GLU A 209 10.75 -32.81 16.04
CA GLU A 209 11.69 -32.16 15.14
C GLU A 209 11.15 -32.06 13.72
N LEU A 210 11.72 -31.13 12.95
CA LEU A 210 11.63 -31.11 11.51
C LEU A 210 12.79 -31.91 10.92
N LYS A 211 12.46 -32.77 9.96
CA LYS A 211 13.41 -33.45 9.09
C LYS A 211 12.91 -33.43 7.66
N GLN A 212 13.72 -32.88 6.74
CA GLN A 212 13.36 -32.76 5.32
C GLN A 212 11.96 -32.12 5.12
N ALA A 213 11.68 -31.07 5.90
CA ALA A 213 10.41 -30.36 5.93
C ALA A 213 9.18 -31.23 6.33
N GLN A 214 9.41 -32.34 7.04
CA GLN A 214 8.36 -33.14 7.69
C GLN A 214 8.49 -33.07 9.21
N LEU A 215 7.36 -33.15 9.92
CA LEU A 215 7.35 -33.17 11.38
C LEU A 215 7.48 -34.60 11.89
N LEU A 216 8.51 -34.89 12.67
CA LEU A 216 8.76 -36.17 13.30
C LEU A 216 8.55 -36.07 14.81
N LEU A 217 7.70 -36.94 15.33
CA LEU A 217 7.56 -37.20 16.76
C LEU A 217 8.29 -38.50 17.10
N HIS A 218 9.29 -38.38 17.97
CA HIS A 218 9.97 -39.50 18.61
C HIS A 218 9.49 -39.59 20.06
N ILE A 219 9.02 -40.76 20.48
CA ILE A 219 8.59 -40.99 21.85
C ILE A 219 9.02 -42.37 22.34
N SER A 220 9.47 -42.45 23.59
CA SER A 220 9.79 -43.68 24.30
C SER A 220 9.24 -43.58 25.72
N LEU A 221 8.43 -44.58 26.12
CA LEU A 221 7.91 -44.72 27.48
C LEU A 221 8.78 -45.70 28.32
N GLY A 222 10.01 -45.95 27.87
CA GLY A 222 10.94 -46.90 28.50
C GLY A 222 10.96 -48.29 27.85
N SER A 223 11.98 -49.09 28.17
CA SER A 223 12.21 -50.43 27.61
C SER A 223 12.38 -51.48 28.72
N SER A 224 11.78 -52.65 28.56
CA SER A 224 11.84 -53.73 29.58
C SER A 224 12.90 -54.78 29.19
N PRO A 225 13.89 -55.08 30.04
CA PRO A 225 14.85 -56.15 29.76
C PRO A 225 14.23 -57.57 29.80
N LEU A 226 13.01 -57.71 30.34
CA LEU A 226 12.27 -58.99 30.40
C LEU A 226 11.46 -59.29 29.13
N HIS A 227 11.14 -58.26 28.34
CA HIS A 227 10.39 -58.37 27.08
C HIS A 227 11.13 -57.57 26.01
N ALA A 228 11.74 -58.26 25.04
CA ALA A 228 12.61 -57.70 23.99
C ALA A 228 11.87 -56.84 22.93
N THR A 229 10.91 -56.03 23.36
CA THR A 229 10.21 -55.04 22.54
C THR A 229 10.89 -53.69 22.73
N GLU A 230 11.45 -53.12 21.66
CA GLU A 230 11.94 -51.73 21.65
C GLU A 230 10.78 -50.79 21.98
N GLY A 231 10.93 -49.97 23.04
CA GLY A 231 9.91 -49.00 23.47
C GLY A 231 9.86 -47.72 22.64
N HIS A 232 10.79 -47.56 21.69
CA HIS A 232 10.88 -46.38 20.85
C HIS A 232 9.84 -46.40 19.73
N THR A 233 9.18 -45.26 19.53
CA THR A 233 8.19 -45.02 18.48
C THR A 233 8.55 -43.74 17.75
N THR A 234 8.62 -43.79 16.42
CA THR A 234 8.78 -42.61 15.55
C THR A 234 7.59 -42.50 14.61
N VAL A 235 7.01 -41.31 14.51
CA VAL A 235 5.89 -41.02 13.63
C VAL A 235 6.16 -39.72 12.87
N ALA A 236 6.11 -39.79 11.54
CA ALA A 236 6.21 -38.62 10.67
C ALA A 236 4.82 -38.17 10.21
N VAL A 237 4.60 -36.85 10.16
CA VAL A 237 3.40 -36.20 9.65
C VAL A 237 3.76 -34.95 8.85
N GLY A 238 2.96 -34.62 7.84
CA GLY A 238 3.15 -33.44 7.01
C GLY A 238 4.30 -33.54 6.00
N SER A 239 4.46 -32.47 5.21
CA SER A 239 5.50 -32.25 4.20
C SER A 239 5.50 -30.78 3.80
N LEU A 240 6.66 -30.25 3.39
CA LEU A 240 6.80 -28.84 2.97
C LEU A 240 6.41 -27.86 4.10
N LEU A 241 6.81 -28.17 5.32
CA LEU A 241 6.55 -27.34 6.51
C LEU A 241 7.53 -26.16 6.65
N ASP A 242 8.41 -25.99 5.67
CA ASP A 242 9.36 -24.90 5.46
C ASP A 242 8.78 -23.77 4.58
N ASP A 243 7.45 -23.69 4.50
CA ASP A 243 6.71 -22.81 3.58
C ASP A 243 6.55 -21.36 4.06
N GLU A 244 7.22 -20.98 5.15
CA GLU A 244 7.11 -19.68 5.81
C GLU A 244 5.68 -19.35 6.32
N HIS A 245 4.81 -20.34 6.51
CA HIS A 245 3.49 -20.16 7.14
C HIS A 245 3.44 -20.79 8.54
N TRP A 246 2.43 -20.39 9.32
CA TRP A 246 2.17 -21.01 10.61
C TRP A 246 1.59 -22.42 10.43
N HIS A 247 2.21 -23.38 11.12
CA HIS A 247 1.74 -24.75 11.26
C HIS A 247 1.38 -25.03 12.72
N SER A 248 0.20 -25.60 12.95
CA SER A 248 -0.30 -25.89 14.29
C SER A 248 -0.05 -27.34 14.67
N VAL A 249 0.65 -27.54 15.79
CA VAL A 249 0.95 -28.86 16.35
C VAL A 249 0.19 -29.04 17.65
N HIS A 250 -0.48 -30.19 17.80
CA HIS A 250 -1.13 -30.61 19.04
C HIS A 250 -0.89 -32.09 19.29
N VAL A 251 -0.30 -32.43 20.43
CA VAL A 251 -0.01 -33.79 20.86
C VAL A 251 -0.84 -34.08 22.10
N GLU A 252 -1.72 -35.08 22.01
CA GLU A 252 -2.47 -35.62 23.15
C GLU A 252 -2.03 -37.05 23.38
N ARG A 253 -1.56 -37.37 24.57
CA ARG A 253 -1.21 -38.73 24.96
C ARG A 253 -2.05 -39.17 26.15
N TYR A 254 -2.55 -40.40 26.10
CA TYR A 254 -3.12 -41.12 27.24
C TYR A 254 -2.56 -42.54 27.29
N GLY A 255 -1.66 -42.81 28.24
CA GLY A 255 -0.92 -44.08 28.30
C GLY A 255 -0.13 -44.32 27.00
N HIS A 256 -0.33 -45.49 26.38
CA HIS A 256 0.26 -45.81 25.08
C HIS A 256 -0.39 -45.09 23.89
N HIS A 257 -1.55 -44.47 24.04
CA HIS A 257 -2.28 -43.91 22.91
C HIS A 257 -1.89 -42.46 22.68
N VAL A 258 -1.50 -42.12 21.46
CA VAL A 258 -1.11 -40.76 21.07
C VAL A 258 -1.93 -40.30 19.87
N ASN A 259 -2.50 -39.10 19.98
CA ASN A 259 -3.02 -38.32 18.87
C ASN A 259 -2.03 -37.21 18.54
N LEU A 260 -1.33 -37.32 17.41
CA LEU A 260 -0.50 -36.25 16.87
C LEU A 260 -1.29 -35.51 15.80
N THR A 261 -1.60 -34.25 16.04
CA THR A 261 -2.36 -33.39 15.12
C THR A 261 -1.43 -32.35 14.51
N LEU A 262 -1.41 -32.26 13.18
CA LEU A 262 -0.70 -31.24 12.43
C LEU A 262 -1.67 -30.57 11.47
N ASP A 263 -1.87 -29.25 11.60
CA ASP A 263 -2.81 -28.46 10.77
C ASP A 263 -4.21 -29.09 10.68
N GLY A 264 -4.66 -29.70 11.79
CA GLY A 264 -5.95 -30.36 11.92
C GLY A 264 -6.01 -31.82 11.46
N GLU A 265 -4.97 -32.32 10.77
CA GLU A 265 -4.88 -33.74 10.41
C GLU A 265 -4.36 -34.55 11.59
N VAL A 266 -5.17 -35.50 12.06
CA VAL A 266 -4.89 -36.30 13.26
C VAL A 266 -4.32 -37.66 12.89
N LYS A 267 -3.06 -37.89 13.26
CA LYS A 267 -2.42 -39.19 13.22
C LYS A 267 -2.54 -39.88 14.58
N ARG A 268 -3.35 -40.94 14.62
CA ARG A 268 -3.51 -41.79 15.81
C ARG A 268 -2.57 -42.98 15.74
N PHE A 269 -1.84 -43.21 16.81
CA PHE A 269 -0.96 -44.37 16.93
C PHE A 269 -0.84 -44.83 18.38
N ARG A 270 -0.23 -45.99 18.55
CA ARG A 270 0.08 -46.56 19.85
C ARG A 270 1.60 -46.63 20.00
N CYS A 271 2.13 -46.11 21.09
CA CYS A 271 3.53 -46.26 21.45
C CYS A 271 3.88 -47.75 21.60
N HIS A 272 5.09 -48.10 21.18
CA HIS A 272 5.69 -49.40 21.44
C HIS A 272 6.09 -49.54 22.91
N GLY A 273 6.20 -50.78 23.39
CA GLY A 273 6.55 -51.09 24.78
C GLY A 273 5.33 -51.44 25.64
N THR A 274 5.57 -51.53 26.96
CA THR A 274 4.57 -52.01 27.95
C THR A 274 4.27 -51.00 29.07
N PHE A 275 5.04 -49.92 29.17
CA PHE A 275 4.90 -48.89 30.20
C PHE A 275 3.96 -47.77 29.76
N ASP A 276 3.09 -47.32 30.65
CA ASP A 276 2.08 -46.30 30.35
C ASP A 276 2.51 -44.87 30.73
N GLN A 277 3.58 -44.72 31.51
CA GLN A 277 4.03 -43.44 32.05
C GLN A 277 5.16 -42.87 31.20
N LEU A 278 5.20 -41.54 31.07
CA LEU A 278 6.32 -40.80 30.49
C LEU A 278 7.08 -40.12 31.63
N ASP A 279 8.27 -40.63 31.93
CA ASP A 279 9.11 -40.10 33.01
C ASP A 279 10.16 -39.13 32.46
N LEU A 280 9.92 -37.82 32.58
CA LEU A 280 10.91 -36.79 32.18
C LEU A 280 11.69 -36.26 33.38
N ASP A 281 12.96 -35.90 33.16
CA ASP A 281 13.83 -35.33 34.21
C ASP A 281 13.46 -33.87 34.51
N THR A 282 14.43 -32.97 34.67
CA THR A 282 14.21 -31.66 35.29
C THR A 282 13.66 -30.61 34.34
N GLU A 283 13.89 -30.75 33.04
CA GLU A 283 13.68 -29.66 32.07
C GLU A 283 13.14 -30.19 30.74
N LEU A 284 12.27 -29.39 30.11
CA LEU A 284 11.76 -29.56 28.74
C LEU A 284 12.32 -28.43 27.87
N PHE A 285 12.97 -28.77 26.77
CA PHE A 285 13.64 -27.82 25.87
C PHE A 285 12.78 -27.50 24.66
N PHE A 286 12.85 -26.24 24.20
CA PHE A 286 12.23 -25.75 22.97
C PHE A 286 13.22 -24.93 22.15
N GLY A 287 13.14 -25.05 20.82
CA GLY A 287 14.04 -24.36 19.87
C GLY A 287 15.39 -25.06 19.66
N GLY A 288 15.77 -25.99 20.52
CA GLY A 288 17.03 -26.71 20.41
C GLY A 288 17.47 -27.33 21.73
N VAL A 289 18.61 -28.01 21.74
CA VAL A 289 19.25 -28.53 22.96
C VAL A 289 20.71 -28.12 22.94
N ILE A 290 21.11 -27.30 23.90
CA ILE A 290 22.45 -26.68 23.97
C ILE A 290 23.35 -27.34 25.04
N ASP A 291 22.79 -28.26 25.82
CA ASP A 291 23.50 -28.95 26.90
C ASP A 291 24.58 -29.92 26.37
N GLN A 292 25.83 -29.74 26.82
CA GLN A 292 26.98 -30.56 26.42
C GLN A 292 26.95 -31.98 27.01
N ASP A 293 26.18 -32.20 28.08
CA ASP A 293 26.04 -33.53 28.71
C ASP A 293 25.11 -34.45 27.89
N LYS A 294 24.36 -33.92 26.92
CA LYS A 294 23.47 -34.67 26.02
C LYS A 294 24.08 -34.95 24.65
N GLN A 295 25.23 -35.64 24.65
CA GLN A 295 26.05 -35.93 23.45
C GLN A 295 25.30 -36.62 22.28
N HIS A 296 24.19 -37.30 22.56
CA HIS A 296 23.40 -38.00 21.54
C HIS A 296 22.52 -37.06 20.69
N LEU A 297 22.33 -35.81 21.12
CA LEU A 297 21.59 -34.76 20.39
C LEU A 297 22.50 -33.71 19.75
N THR A 298 23.80 -33.72 20.06
CA THR A 298 24.80 -32.76 19.56
C THR A 298 24.99 -32.77 18.03
N TYR A 299 24.40 -33.75 17.34
CA TYR A 299 24.40 -33.85 15.87
C TYR A 299 23.09 -33.37 15.22
N ARG A 300 22.07 -33.00 16.01
CA ARG A 300 20.81 -32.45 15.50
C ARG A 300 20.92 -30.93 15.41
N GLN A 301 20.41 -30.36 14.31
CA GLN A 301 20.35 -28.92 14.13
C GLN A 301 19.23 -28.36 15.03
N ASN A 302 19.51 -27.26 15.70
CA ASN A 302 18.49 -26.51 16.45
C ASN A 302 17.51 -25.84 15.47
N PHE A 303 16.34 -25.48 15.97
CA PHE A 303 15.30 -24.87 15.17
C PHE A 303 15.59 -23.37 14.95
N ARG A 304 15.61 -22.94 13.68
CA ARG A 304 15.58 -21.53 13.30
C ARG A 304 14.18 -21.19 12.80
N GLY A 305 13.52 -20.23 13.42
CA GLY A 305 12.15 -19.84 13.08
C GLY A 305 11.38 -19.27 14.26
N CYS A 306 10.07 -19.09 14.06
CA CYS A 306 9.16 -18.58 15.08
C CYS A 306 8.32 -19.70 15.69
N VAL A 307 8.08 -19.65 16.99
CA VAL A 307 7.12 -20.51 17.70
C VAL A 307 6.16 -19.65 18.50
N GLU A 308 4.85 -19.88 18.40
CA GLU A 308 3.84 -19.16 19.15
C GLU A 308 3.05 -20.06 20.12
N ASN A 309 2.73 -19.51 21.29
CA ASN A 309 1.86 -20.10 22.31
C ASN A 309 2.23 -21.54 22.70
N ILE A 310 3.44 -21.72 23.19
CA ILE A 310 3.90 -23.00 23.73
C ILE A 310 3.11 -23.37 24.97
N MET A 311 2.28 -24.41 24.87
CA MET A 311 1.45 -24.97 25.92
C MET A 311 1.95 -26.37 26.29
N PHE A 312 2.12 -26.62 27.58
CA PHE A 312 2.43 -27.94 28.12
C PHE A 312 1.58 -28.18 29.37
N ASN A 313 0.69 -29.17 29.32
CA ASN A 313 -0.19 -29.57 30.43
C ASN A 313 -0.90 -28.37 31.08
N GLY A 314 -1.45 -27.48 30.25
CA GLY A 314 -2.17 -26.26 30.67
C GLY A 314 -1.29 -25.06 31.07
N VAL A 315 0.05 -25.19 31.02
CA VAL A 315 0.99 -24.10 31.31
C VAL A 315 1.42 -23.42 30.00
N ASN A 316 1.21 -22.11 29.90
CA ASN A 316 1.70 -21.30 28.77
C ASN A 316 3.17 -20.91 28.99
N ILE A 317 4.07 -21.72 28.45
CA ILE A 317 5.52 -21.54 28.54
C ILE A 317 5.96 -20.28 27.81
N ALA A 318 5.36 -19.95 26.65
CA ALA A 318 5.70 -18.74 25.92
C ALA A 318 5.37 -17.45 26.70
N GLU A 319 4.25 -17.44 27.42
CA GLU A 319 3.90 -16.36 28.35
C GLU A 319 4.90 -16.27 29.51
N LEU A 320 5.29 -17.40 30.10
CA LEU A 320 6.29 -17.43 31.18
C LEU A 320 7.66 -16.92 30.74
N ALA A 321 8.08 -17.28 29.52
CA ALA A 321 9.35 -16.85 28.93
C ALA A 321 9.36 -15.34 28.70
N ARG A 322 8.28 -14.78 28.15
CA ARG A 322 8.14 -13.32 27.97
C ARG A 322 8.18 -12.55 29.29
N HIS A 323 7.68 -13.13 30.38
CA HIS A 323 7.72 -12.52 31.71
C HIS A 323 8.95 -12.94 32.54
N ARG A 324 9.95 -13.60 31.93
CA ARG A 324 11.21 -14.03 32.56
C ARG A 324 11.03 -14.72 33.91
N ARG A 325 10.03 -15.62 34.01
CA ARG A 325 9.77 -16.34 35.27
C ARG A 325 10.92 -17.29 35.58
N SER A 326 11.22 -17.48 36.86
CA SER A 326 12.39 -18.24 37.35
C SER A 326 12.43 -19.73 36.96
N ASN A 327 11.32 -20.26 36.43
CA ASN A 327 11.19 -21.61 35.91
C ASN A 327 11.49 -21.72 34.40
N ILE A 328 11.88 -20.62 33.75
CA ILE A 328 12.41 -20.60 32.38
C ILE A 328 13.91 -20.32 32.44
N ARG A 329 14.70 -21.09 31.69
CA ARG A 329 16.10 -20.78 31.40
C ARG A 329 16.26 -20.52 29.91
N PHE A 330 17.16 -19.60 29.61
CA PHE A 330 17.59 -19.31 28.25
C PHE A 330 18.95 -19.96 28.09
N GLU A 331 19.04 -20.91 27.17
CA GLU A 331 20.25 -21.66 26.86
C GLU A 331 20.93 -20.97 25.67
N VAL A 332 22.23 -20.72 25.75
CA VAL A 332 23.03 -20.03 24.71
C VAL A 332 24.29 -20.84 24.45
N GLN A 333 24.57 -21.18 23.18
CA GLN A 333 25.71 -22.03 22.85
C GLN A 333 27.06 -21.28 23.05
N PRO A 334 28.06 -21.86 23.74
CA PRO A 334 29.42 -21.33 23.78
C PRO A 334 30.16 -21.64 22.46
N ALA A 335 30.77 -20.64 21.84
CA ALA A 335 31.47 -20.76 20.56
C ALA A 335 32.50 -21.93 20.49
N PRO A 336 32.52 -22.75 19.43
CA PRO A 336 33.45 -23.87 19.30
C PRO A 336 34.90 -23.42 19.02
N ARG A 337 35.87 -24.04 19.71
CA ARG A 337 37.31 -23.92 19.41
C ARG A 337 37.63 -24.62 18.07
N ARG A 338 37.80 -23.87 16.98
CA ARG A 338 38.25 -24.43 15.68
C ARG A 338 39.67 -25.04 15.79
N ARG A 339 39.80 -26.30 15.37
CA ARG A 339 41.07 -26.93 14.93
C ARG A 339 41.56 -26.22 13.66
N GLY A 340 42.88 -26.16 13.47
CA GLY A 340 43.57 -25.31 12.50
C GLY A 340 43.20 -25.47 11.01
N PRO A 341 43.70 -24.54 10.16
CA PRO A 341 43.06 -24.18 8.90
C PRO A 341 43.50 -25.05 7.71
N ALA A 342 42.56 -25.39 6.83
CA ALA A 342 42.84 -25.58 5.42
C ALA A 342 42.84 -24.21 4.73
N GLN A 343 43.88 -23.93 3.96
CA GLN A 343 44.16 -22.64 3.34
C GLN A 343 43.17 -22.36 2.20
N GLY A 344 42.54 -21.18 2.23
CA GLY A 344 41.81 -20.56 1.14
C GLY A 344 42.01 -19.04 1.21
N ALA A 345 42.32 -18.43 0.07
CA ALA A 345 42.79 -17.06 -0.09
C ALA A 345 41.79 -15.97 0.37
N PRO A 346 42.26 -14.74 0.69
CA PRO A 346 41.41 -13.66 1.19
C PRO A 346 40.58 -12.99 0.07
N VAL A 347 39.29 -12.77 0.34
CA VAL A 347 38.41 -11.84 -0.38
C VAL A 347 38.39 -10.52 0.40
N PRO A 348 38.44 -9.33 -0.23
CA PRO A 348 38.41 -8.05 0.49
C PRO A 348 37.00 -7.71 1.00
N PRO A 349 36.85 -7.22 2.26
CA PRO A 349 35.55 -6.80 2.77
C PRO A 349 35.16 -5.42 2.24
N CYS A 350 33.91 -5.30 1.79
CA CYS A 350 33.25 -4.03 1.51
C CYS A 350 32.82 -3.37 2.83
N LEU A 351 33.31 -2.17 3.13
CA LEU A 351 32.85 -1.34 4.25
C LEU A 351 32.01 -0.16 3.70
N PRO A 352 30.84 0.16 4.26
CA PRO A 352 30.14 1.40 3.95
C PRO A 352 30.60 2.53 4.89
N GLY A 353 31.00 3.67 4.30
CA GLY A 353 31.09 4.95 5.02
C GLY A 353 32.43 5.70 5.02
N VAL A 354 33.07 5.92 3.87
CA VAL A 354 33.97 7.08 3.66
C VAL A 354 33.68 7.69 2.29
N THR A 355 33.40 8.98 2.26
CA THR A 355 33.18 9.79 1.05
C THR A 355 34.33 9.69 0.04
N PRO A 356 34.08 9.51 -1.26
CA PRO A 356 35.13 9.58 -2.28
C PRO A 356 35.39 11.04 -2.65
N SER A 357 36.26 11.70 -1.89
CA SER A 357 37.01 12.85 -2.39
C SER A 357 38.45 12.41 -2.56
N LEU A 358 38.93 12.49 -3.81
CA LEU A 358 40.24 12.10 -4.35
C LEU A 358 40.33 10.66 -4.87
N LEU A 359 40.00 10.49 -6.15
CA LEU A 359 40.90 9.89 -7.16
C LEU A 359 40.25 10.09 -8.54
N ARG A 360 40.74 11.10 -9.27
CA ARG A 360 40.54 11.21 -10.72
C ARG A 360 41.44 10.18 -11.40
N GLY A 361 40.87 9.31 -12.21
CA GLY A 361 41.58 8.48 -13.19
C GLY A 361 40.57 7.84 -14.14
N ALA A 362 40.59 8.23 -15.40
CA ALA A 362 39.68 7.72 -16.44
C ALA A 362 39.93 6.21 -16.72
N PRO A 363 38.90 5.44 -17.14
CA PRO A 363 39.08 4.03 -17.50
C PRO A 363 39.69 3.89 -18.90
N LEU A 364 40.63 2.94 -19.05
CA LEU A 364 41.05 2.40 -20.34
C LEU A 364 40.00 1.38 -20.83
N PRO A 365 39.69 1.30 -22.14
CA PRO A 365 38.64 0.44 -22.67
C PRO A 365 39.14 -0.98 -22.98
N GLY A 366 38.33 -1.98 -22.63
CA GLY A 366 38.41 -3.32 -23.22
C GLY A 366 38.74 -4.45 -22.25
N LEU A 367 37.75 -4.91 -21.48
CA LEU A 367 37.59 -6.28 -20.97
C LEU A 367 36.11 -6.48 -20.56
N PRO A 368 35.50 -7.65 -20.81
CA PRO A 368 34.11 -7.90 -20.45
C PRO A 368 33.96 -8.03 -18.93
N SER A 369 32.96 -7.38 -18.35
CA SER A 369 32.53 -7.59 -16.97
C SER A 369 31.91 -8.99 -16.80
N PRO A 370 32.32 -9.80 -15.81
CA PRO A 370 31.51 -10.94 -15.38
C PRO A 370 30.25 -10.44 -14.63
N PRO A 371 29.16 -11.22 -14.61
CA PRO A 371 27.91 -10.83 -13.96
C PRO A 371 28.11 -10.79 -12.44
N TRP A 372 27.96 -9.61 -11.85
CA TRP A 372 27.94 -9.41 -10.40
C TRP A 372 26.50 -9.58 -9.91
N ASP A 373 26.09 -10.81 -9.62
CA ASP A 373 24.93 -11.08 -8.76
C ASP A 373 25.46 -11.46 -7.37
N GLY A 374 25.77 -10.44 -6.58
CA GLY A 374 26.10 -10.55 -5.16
C GLY A 374 25.52 -9.34 -4.46
N ALA A 375 24.27 -9.45 -4.00
CA ALA A 375 23.56 -8.39 -3.32
C ALA A 375 24.22 -8.11 -1.96
N CYS A 376 24.94 -6.99 -1.82
CA CYS A 376 25.23 -6.42 -0.50
C CYS A 376 23.90 -5.91 0.08
N HIS A 377 23.37 -6.60 1.09
CA HIS A 377 22.13 -6.22 1.76
C HIS A 377 22.33 -4.95 2.62
N ARG A 378 21.32 -4.08 2.65
CA ARG A 378 21.33 -2.82 3.39
C ARG A 378 20.83 -3.11 4.82
N LEU A 379 21.67 -2.96 5.85
CA LEU A 379 21.34 -3.31 7.25
C LEU A 379 20.35 -2.36 7.96
N ASN A 380 19.74 -1.43 7.22
CA ASN A 380 18.70 -0.52 7.71
C ASN A 380 17.37 -0.80 7.00
N ASP A 381 17.09 -2.08 6.77
CA ASP A 381 15.90 -2.60 6.10
C ASP A 381 14.68 -2.74 7.04
N GLY A 382 14.87 -2.49 8.33
CA GLY A 382 13.82 -2.58 9.35
C GLY A 382 13.63 -3.99 9.91
N PHE A 383 14.47 -4.95 9.51
CA PHE A 383 14.53 -6.27 10.11
C PHE A 383 15.53 -6.31 11.28
N TRP A 384 15.46 -7.38 12.06
CA TRP A 384 16.44 -7.65 13.09
C TRP A 384 17.71 -8.21 12.45
N HIS A 385 18.86 -7.63 12.80
CA HIS A 385 20.16 -8.15 12.41
C HIS A 385 20.94 -8.62 13.65
N SER A 386 21.64 -9.74 13.56
CA SER A 386 22.56 -10.18 14.58
C SER A 386 23.93 -9.54 14.34
N VAL A 387 24.59 -9.04 15.38
CA VAL A 387 25.93 -8.43 15.27
C VAL A 387 26.81 -8.95 16.40
N GLN A 388 27.90 -9.63 16.05
CA GLN A 388 28.87 -10.15 17.00
C GLN A 388 30.26 -9.55 16.72
N LEU A 389 30.90 -9.00 17.76
CA LEU A 389 32.29 -8.52 17.69
C LEU A 389 33.16 -9.37 18.62
N VAL A 390 34.16 -10.04 18.05
CA VAL A 390 35.18 -10.79 18.79
C VAL A 390 36.53 -10.11 18.59
N ALA A 391 37.02 -9.40 19.60
CA ALA A 391 38.33 -8.76 19.59
C ALA A 391 39.33 -9.53 20.45
N ARG A 392 40.52 -9.79 19.91
CA ARG A 392 41.69 -10.39 20.57
C ARG A 392 42.92 -9.54 20.27
N GLU A 393 44.02 -9.77 20.98
CA GLU A 393 45.28 -9.09 20.66
C GLU A 393 45.69 -9.39 19.20
N GLY A 394 45.76 -8.33 18.38
CA GLY A 394 46.14 -8.44 16.96
C GLY A 394 45.07 -9.00 16.02
N SER A 395 43.84 -9.29 16.48
CA SER A 395 42.72 -9.65 15.59
C SER A 395 41.38 -9.15 16.10
N ALA A 396 40.51 -8.71 15.20
CA ALA A 396 39.12 -8.41 15.49
C ALA A 396 38.27 -9.06 14.40
N VAL A 397 37.14 -9.66 14.76
CA VAL A 397 36.20 -10.27 13.82
C VAL A 397 34.84 -9.69 14.11
N VAL A 398 34.16 -9.22 13.07
CA VAL A 398 32.76 -8.78 13.15
C VAL A 398 31.95 -9.71 12.28
N THR A 399 30.92 -10.32 12.85
CA THR A 399 29.97 -11.19 12.15
C THR A 399 28.61 -10.50 12.15
N ILE A 400 27.93 -10.51 11.01
CA ILE A 400 26.59 -9.95 10.84
C ILE A 400 25.70 -11.03 10.20
N ASP A 401 24.53 -11.31 10.78
CA ASP A 401 23.53 -12.28 10.29
C ASP A 401 24.08 -13.69 9.99
N ASP A 402 25.12 -14.09 10.73
CA ASP A 402 25.83 -15.36 10.57
C ASP A 402 26.48 -15.55 9.18
N ASP A 403 26.67 -14.47 8.43
CA ASP A 403 27.49 -14.50 7.21
C ASP A 403 28.98 -14.48 7.60
N ASP A 404 29.60 -15.66 7.54
CA ASP A 404 31.02 -15.91 7.78
C ASP A 404 31.96 -15.16 6.78
N GLY A 405 31.41 -14.46 5.78
CA GLY A 405 32.14 -13.81 4.69
C GLY A 405 32.93 -12.53 5.03
N ALA A 406 32.78 -11.93 6.22
CA ALA A 406 33.34 -10.61 6.55
C ALA A 406 34.44 -10.60 7.63
N GLU A 407 35.46 -11.48 7.54
CA GLU A 407 36.63 -11.41 8.43
C GLU A 407 37.52 -10.17 8.15
N PHE A 408 37.46 -9.12 8.99
CA PHE A 408 38.41 -8.01 8.93
C PHE A 408 39.63 -8.22 9.85
N ARG A 409 40.72 -8.80 9.33
CA ARG A 409 41.97 -8.92 10.11
C ARG A 409 42.73 -7.60 10.14
N VAL A 410 42.88 -7.03 11.34
CA VAL A 410 43.67 -5.80 11.55
C VAL A 410 45.15 -6.10 11.30
N ALA A 411 45.76 -5.43 10.32
CA ALA A 411 47.13 -5.70 9.86
C ALA A 411 48.24 -5.33 10.88
N HIS A 412 47.89 -4.69 11.99
CA HIS A 412 48.86 -4.18 12.98
C HIS A 412 48.53 -4.70 14.39
N PRO A 413 49.54 -5.12 15.17
CA PRO A 413 49.35 -5.46 16.58
C PRO A 413 48.77 -4.28 17.34
N PHE A 414 47.64 -4.48 18.01
CA PHE A 414 47.03 -3.52 18.91
C PHE A 414 46.80 -4.17 20.27
N GLN A 415 46.92 -3.38 21.34
CA GLN A 415 46.51 -3.79 22.68
C GLN A 415 45.06 -3.35 22.92
N LEU A 416 44.19 -4.28 23.26
CA LEU A 416 42.81 -3.98 23.65
C LEU A 416 42.80 -3.44 25.08
N ARG A 417 42.31 -2.21 25.27
CA ARG A 417 42.03 -1.64 26.59
C ARG A 417 40.57 -1.24 26.65
N THR A 418 39.77 -1.95 27.43
CA THR A 418 38.39 -1.56 27.72
C THR A 418 38.38 -0.55 28.88
N GLY A 419 37.49 0.43 28.80
CA GLY A 419 37.25 1.39 29.89
C GLY A 419 36.35 0.81 30.97
N SER A 420 36.02 1.60 31.99
CA SER A 420 35.06 1.22 33.04
C SER A 420 33.58 1.39 32.65
N GLN A 421 33.32 1.91 31.44
CA GLN A 421 31.98 2.24 30.96
C GLN A 421 31.81 1.80 29.50
N TYR A 422 30.64 1.24 29.20
CA TYR A 422 30.20 0.90 27.85
C TYR A 422 29.00 1.78 27.49
N PHE A 423 29.00 2.33 26.28
CA PHE A 423 27.93 3.20 25.79
C PHE A 423 27.21 2.48 24.64
N PHE A 424 25.91 2.22 24.82
CA PHE A 424 25.02 1.70 23.79
C PHE A 424 24.11 2.81 23.29
N GLY A 425 23.77 2.79 21.99
CA GLY A 425 22.85 3.78 21.43
C GLY A 425 23.46 5.13 21.09
N GLY A 426 24.65 5.48 21.56
CA GLY A 426 25.29 6.75 21.21
C GLY A 426 26.41 7.18 22.15
N CYS A 427 26.98 8.35 21.89
CA CYS A 427 28.15 8.85 22.60
C CYS A 427 27.85 10.18 23.31
N PRO A 428 27.69 10.20 24.65
CA PRO A 428 27.32 11.41 25.39
C PRO A 428 28.41 12.50 25.27
N LYS A 429 27.99 13.75 25.02
CA LYS A 429 28.87 14.93 24.90
C LYS A 429 28.73 15.84 26.12
N PRO A 430 29.80 16.55 26.54
CA PRO A 430 31.11 16.64 25.90
C PRO A 430 32.03 15.44 26.24
N ALA A 431 32.84 15.01 25.26
CA ALA A 431 33.76 13.87 25.38
C ALA A 431 34.81 14.04 26.50
N SER A 432 35.08 15.27 26.93
CA SER A 432 35.99 15.58 28.03
C SER A 432 35.50 15.07 29.39
N LEU A 433 34.18 14.92 29.58
CA LEU A 433 33.56 14.45 30.82
C LEU A 433 33.26 12.95 30.79
N THR A 434 32.86 12.43 29.63
CA THR A 434 32.33 11.05 29.49
C THR A 434 33.37 10.06 28.98
N GLY A 435 34.51 10.55 28.48
CA GLY A 435 35.55 9.71 27.87
C GLY A 435 35.15 9.10 26.52
N CYS A 436 33.90 9.27 26.07
CA CYS A 436 33.40 8.73 24.82
C CYS A 436 33.83 9.61 23.63
N ARG A 437 34.66 9.07 22.74
CA ARG A 437 35.30 9.80 21.63
C ARG A 437 34.66 9.60 20.26
N SER A 438 33.58 8.82 20.14
CA SER A 438 32.91 8.60 18.85
C SER A 438 32.34 9.91 18.29
N ASN A 439 32.53 10.13 16.99
CA ASN A 439 31.95 11.26 16.24
C ASN A 439 30.71 10.86 15.44
N GLN A 440 30.27 9.59 15.55
CA GLN A 440 29.05 9.11 14.90
C GLN A 440 27.80 9.65 15.60
N THR A 441 26.71 9.79 14.84
CA THR A 441 25.39 10.12 15.39
C THR A 441 24.90 8.99 16.32
N ALA A 442 24.05 9.33 17.29
CA ALA A 442 23.39 8.32 18.12
C ALA A 442 22.59 7.34 17.23
N PHE A 443 22.59 6.07 17.62
CA PHE A 443 21.80 5.02 17.00
C PHE A 443 20.33 5.21 17.39
N HIS A 444 19.46 5.09 16.40
CA HIS A 444 18.03 5.17 16.59
C HIS A 444 17.38 3.96 15.91
N GLY A 445 16.77 3.10 16.72
CA GLY A 445 16.28 1.79 16.32
C GLY A 445 16.09 0.90 17.53
N CYS A 446 15.90 -0.39 17.32
CA CYS A 446 15.74 -1.34 18.40
C CYS A 446 17.04 -2.11 18.67
N LEU A 447 17.32 -2.38 19.94
CA LEU A 447 18.39 -3.29 20.36
C LEU A 447 17.76 -4.34 21.27
N GLN A 448 18.10 -5.60 21.05
CA GLN A 448 17.74 -6.70 21.93
C GLN A 448 18.96 -7.61 22.13
N MET A 449 18.90 -8.44 23.18
CA MET A 449 19.95 -9.44 23.45
C MET A 449 21.36 -8.85 23.62
N LEU A 450 21.46 -7.66 24.24
CA LEU A 450 22.73 -7.02 24.51
C LEU A 450 23.58 -7.88 25.46
N SER A 451 24.82 -8.17 25.04
CA SER A 451 25.81 -8.83 25.88
C SER A 451 27.18 -8.17 25.75
N VAL A 452 27.95 -8.17 26.84
CA VAL A 452 29.35 -7.73 26.88
C VAL A 452 30.16 -8.84 27.52
N ASP A 453 31.23 -9.28 26.87
CA ASP A 453 32.07 -10.41 27.32
C ASP A 453 31.23 -11.67 27.65
N MET A 454 30.24 -11.97 26.79
CA MET A 454 29.28 -13.08 26.94
C MET A 454 28.35 -12.96 28.16
N GLN A 455 28.36 -11.84 28.88
CA GLN A 455 27.40 -11.58 29.96
C GLN A 455 26.22 -10.76 29.42
N PRO A 456 24.98 -11.25 29.54
CA PRO A 456 23.81 -10.49 29.12
C PRO A 456 23.63 -9.26 30.00
N VAL A 457 23.34 -8.13 29.37
CA VAL A 457 22.97 -6.89 30.07
C VAL A 457 21.53 -7.02 30.56
N ASP A 458 21.34 -6.97 31.87
CA ASP A 458 20.01 -7.00 32.48
C ASP A 458 19.30 -5.66 32.31
N LEU A 459 18.38 -5.61 31.34
CA LEU A 459 17.61 -4.41 31.01
C LEU A 459 16.63 -4.00 32.13
N GLU A 460 16.19 -4.94 32.98
CA GLU A 460 15.30 -4.62 34.11
C GLU A 460 16.06 -3.87 35.20
N LEU A 461 17.31 -4.29 35.49
CA LEU A 461 18.20 -3.55 36.38
C LEU A 461 18.64 -2.20 35.80
N LEU A 462 18.72 -2.09 34.47
CA LEU A 462 19.00 -0.81 33.79
C LEU A 462 17.80 0.15 33.89
N GLU A 463 16.57 -0.33 33.67
CA GLU A 463 15.33 0.43 33.82
C GLU A 463 15.18 0.96 35.26
N GLN A 464 15.52 0.13 36.26
CA GLN A 464 15.56 0.51 37.68
C GLN A 464 16.72 1.47 38.04
N ARG A 465 17.56 1.86 37.08
CA ARG A 465 18.78 2.69 37.26
C ARG A 465 19.79 2.11 38.24
N ARG A 466 19.82 0.78 38.39
CA ARG A 466 20.73 0.06 39.28
C ARG A 466 21.99 -0.41 38.58
N LEU A 467 21.92 -0.62 37.26
CA LEU A 467 23.04 -1.09 36.43
C LEU A 467 23.73 0.04 35.65
N GLY A 468 23.03 1.14 35.36
CA GLY A 468 23.56 2.24 34.55
C GLY A 468 22.60 3.42 34.41
N HIS A 469 22.97 4.37 33.56
CA HIS A 469 22.19 5.56 33.24
C HIS A 469 21.66 5.51 31.81
N PHE A 470 20.46 6.03 31.58
CA PHE A 470 19.83 6.14 30.27
C PHE A 470 19.03 7.44 30.17
N ALA A 471 18.77 7.89 28.93
CA ALA A 471 17.89 9.00 28.60
C ALA A 471 17.09 8.62 27.35
N ASP A 472 15.78 8.89 27.37
CA ASP A 472 14.85 8.67 26.24
C ASP A 472 14.92 7.26 25.63
N VAL A 473 14.92 6.24 26.50
CA VAL A 473 14.87 4.82 26.12
C VAL A 473 13.53 4.22 26.53
N PHE A 474 12.87 3.54 25.59
CA PHE A 474 11.68 2.73 25.86
C PHE A 474 12.09 1.28 26.08
N PHE A 475 11.74 0.72 27.23
CA PHE A 475 12.00 -0.70 27.53
C PHE A 475 10.83 -1.58 27.08
N ASN A 476 11.14 -2.82 26.69
CA ASN A 476 10.16 -3.86 26.33
C ASN A 476 9.24 -3.55 25.13
N VAL A 477 9.62 -2.57 24.30
CA VAL A 477 8.89 -2.19 23.08
C VAL A 477 9.87 -1.96 21.95
N CYS A 478 9.66 -2.61 20.82
CA CYS A 478 10.27 -2.24 19.54
C CYS A 478 9.15 -1.79 18.61
N ALA A 479 8.95 -0.48 18.47
CA ALA A 479 7.86 0.11 17.70
C ALA A 479 8.41 0.85 16.47
N ILE A 480 9.14 0.15 15.62
CA ILE A 480 9.45 0.66 14.28
C ILE A 480 8.14 0.60 13.49
N ILE A 481 7.57 1.76 13.20
CA ILE A 481 6.36 1.88 12.39
C ILE A 481 6.81 2.05 10.94
N ASP A 482 6.37 1.14 10.06
CA ASP A 482 6.48 1.37 8.62
C ASP A 482 5.52 2.50 8.21
N ARG A 483 6.12 3.64 7.86
CA ARG A 483 5.46 4.87 7.43
C ARG A 483 5.38 5.00 5.91
N CYS A 484 6.02 4.09 5.17
CA CYS A 484 6.02 4.09 3.71
C CYS A 484 5.05 3.06 3.10
N THR A 485 4.34 2.28 3.91
CA THR A 485 3.32 1.32 3.45
C THR A 485 1.95 1.59 4.06
N PRO A 486 0.94 2.02 3.27
CA PRO A 486 1.02 2.35 1.84
C PRO A 486 1.85 3.62 1.60
N ASN A 487 2.36 3.79 0.38
CA ASN A 487 3.20 4.94 0.02
C ASN A 487 2.42 6.27 0.19
N LEU A 488 2.92 7.15 1.05
CA LEU A 488 2.32 8.46 1.37
C LEU A 488 2.81 9.60 0.49
N CYS A 489 3.76 9.30 -0.40
CA CYS A 489 4.26 10.23 -1.39
C CYS A 489 3.39 10.15 -2.65
N GLU A 490 2.82 11.28 -3.03
CA GLU A 490 1.94 11.38 -4.20
C GLU A 490 2.75 11.34 -5.50
N HIS A 491 2.06 11.13 -6.62
CA HIS A 491 2.63 11.14 -7.98
C HIS A 491 3.83 10.19 -8.15
N ASP A 492 3.69 8.97 -7.62
CA ASP A 492 4.73 7.93 -7.64
C ASP A 492 6.05 8.35 -6.98
N GLY A 493 6.01 9.34 -6.08
CA GLY A 493 7.16 9.75 -5.28
C GLY A 493 7.70 8.60 -4.45
N ARG A 494 9.02 8.53 -4.29
CA ARG A 494 9.66 7.46 -3.52
C ARG A 494 9.67 7.83 -2.04
N CYS A 495 9.03 7.02 -1.21
CA CYS A 495 9.07 7.17 0.23
C CYS A 495 10.35 6.54 0.80
N GLU A 496 11.11 7.32 1.57
CA GLU A 496 12.22 6.84 2.38
C GLU A 496 11.89 7.12 3.84
N GLN A 497 12.09 6.16 4.75
CA GLN A 497 11.81 6.35 6.17
C GLN A 497 13.06 6.27 7.05
N SER A 498 13.05 7.07 8.11
CA SER A 498 13.87 6.90 9.30
C SER A 498 13.07 6.17 10.38
N TRP A 499 13.64 6.09 11.58
CA TRP A 499 13.00 5.48 12.74
C TRP A 499 11.78 6.27 13.26
N ASP A 500 11.82 7.60 13.15
CA ASP A 500 10.78 8.51 13.63
C ASP A 500 9.99 9.20 12.51
N ASP A 501 10.55 9.33 11.31
CA ASP A 501 9.99 10.15 10.24
C ASP A 501 10.05 9.45 8.88
N PHE A 502 9.43 10.06 7.87
CA PHE A 502 9.60 9.67 6.47
C PHE A 502 9.87 10.90 5.59
N THR A 503 10.49 10.72 4.44
CA THR A 503 10.74 11.77 3.47
C THR A 503 10.28 11.29 2.11
N CYS A 504 9.63 12.18 1.37
CA CYS A 504 9.27 11.94 -0.01
C CYS A 504 10.35 12.48 -0.95
N VAL A 505 10.92 11.58 -1.74
CA VAL A 505 11.84 11.93 -2.83
C VAL A 505 11.00 12.11 -4.09
N CYS A 506 10.80 13.37 -4.48
CA CYS A 506 9.94 13.78 -5.60
C CYS A 506 10.70 13.91 -6.93
N ASP A 507 11.91 13.37 -7.02
CA ASP A 507 12.72 13.47 -8.24
C ASP A 507 12.01 12.77 -9.41
N LEU A 508 12.01 13.43 -10.57
CA LEU A 508 11.41 12.93 -11.82
C LEU A 508 9.89 12.75 -11.80
N THR A 509 9.18 13.16 -10.74
CA THR A 509 7.71 13.10 -10.70
C THR A 509 7.05 14.30 -11.39
N GLY A 510 7.76 15.42 -11.48
CA GLY A 510 7.17 16.71 -11.89
C GLY A 510 6.53 17.50 -10.75
N TYR A 511 6.64 16.99 -9.53
CA TYR A 511 6.06 17.56 -8.31
C TYR A 511 7.12 17.85 -7.23
N LYS A 512 6.73 18.63 -6.24
CA LYS A 512 7.56 19.01 -5.08
C LYS A 512 6.71 19.14 -3.82
N GLY A 513 7.37 19.53 -2.74
CA GLY A 513 6.76 19.68 -1.42
C GLY A 513 6.96 18.42 -0.58
N GLU A 514 6.39 18.45 0.60
CA GLU A 514 6.65 17.50 1.66
C GLU A 514 6.13 16.08 1.35
N THR A 515 5.10 16.01 0.49
CA THR A 515 4.41 14.78 0.05
C THR A 515 4.37 14.62 -1.47
N CYS A 516 5.18 15.39 -2.21
CA CYS A 516 5.11 15.46 -3.68
C CYS A 516 3.74 15.89 -4.23
N HIS A 517 2.99 16.71 -3.49
CA HIS A 517 1.66 17.18 -3.88
C HIS A 517 1.68 18.40 -4.82
N LYS A 518 2.72 19.24 -4.76
CA LYS A 518 2.72 20.55 -5.44
C LYS A 518 3.34 20.46 -6.82
N PRO A 519 2.68 20.93 -7.90
CA PRO A 519 3.25 20.90 -9.23
C PRO A 519 4.49 21.80 -9.33
N LEU A 520 5.49 21.34 -10.10
CA LEU A 520 6.64 22.17 -10.49
C LEU A 520 6.30 23.13 -11.63
N TYR A 521 5.37 22.71 -12.49
CA TYR A 521 5.02 23.40 -13.72
C TYR A 521 3.75 24.24 -13.57
N LYS A 522 3.49 25.11 -14.55
CA LYS A 522 2.26 25.91 -14.57
C LYS A 522 1.12 25.13 -15.18
N GLU A 523 -0.09 25.49 -14.80
CA GLU A 523 -1.34 24.91 -15.22
C GLU A 523 -1.61 25.05 -16.73
N SER A 524 -1.13 26.13 -17.35
CA SER A 524 -1.40 26.41 -18.75
C SER A 524 -0.34 27.29 -19.42
N CYS A 525 -0.43 27.41 -20.75
CA CYS A 525 0.35 28.38 -21.51
C CYS A 525 -0.04 29.83 -21.16
N ASP A 526 -1.29 30.10 -20.75
CA ASP A 526 -1.72 31.43 -20.32
C ASP A 526 -1.12 31.81 -18.97
N ALA A 527 -1.01 30.87 -18.03
CA ALA A 527 -0.26 31.06 -16.79
C ALA A 527 1.22 31.37 -17.05
N TYR A 528 1.84 30.75 -18.06
CA TYR A 528 3.18 31.11 -18.50
C TYR A 528 3.26 32.50 -19.13
N ARG A 529 2.27 32.91 -19.94
CA ARG A 529 2.17 34.26 -20.51
C ARG A 529 2.13 35.32 -19.42
N VAL A 530 1.28 35.14 -18.41
CA VAL A 530 1.16 36.08 -17.27
C VAL A 530 2.48 36.17 -16.48
N SER A 531 3.28 35.11 -16.47
CA SER A 531 4.63 35.12 -15.88
C SER A 531 5.72 35.74 -16.76
N GLY A 532 5.38 36.29 -17.93
CA GLY A 532 6.31 36.97 -18.84
C GLY A 532 7.14 36.03 -19.73
N LYS A 533 6.67 34.80 -20.00
CA LYS A 533 7.33 33.85 -20.91
C LYS A 533 6.93 34.10 -22.37
N THR A 534 7.75 33.60 -23.31
CA THR A 534 7.54 33.70 -24.77
C THR A 534 7.23 32.34 -25.40
N SER A 535 6.75 32.31 -26.65
CA SER A 535 6.41 31.07 -27.35
C SER A 535 7.52 30.03 -27.36
N GLY A 536 7.16 28.75 -27.25
CA GLY A 536 8.11 27.64 -27.15
C GLY A 536 7.46 26.36 -26.61
N ASN A 537 8.28 25.32 -26.42
CA ASN A 537 7.82 24.10 -25.75
C ASN A 537 7.88 24.30 -24.23
N TYR A 538 6.77 24.03 -23.55
CA TYR A 538 6.66 24.08 -22.10
C TYR A 538 6.01 22.81 -21.59
N THR A 539 6.43 22.39 -20.40
CA THR A 539 5.70 21.40 -19.63
C THR A 539 4.61 22.11 -18.84
N ILE A 540 3.38 21.60 -18.91
CA ILE A 540 2.22 22.13 -18.19
C ILE A 540 1.59 21.05 -17.32
N ASP A 541 0.80 21.47 -16.33
CA ASP A 541 0.12 20.61 -15.37
C ASP A 541 -1.35 21.05 -15.17
N PRO A 542 -2.26 20.71 -16.11
CA PRO A 542 -3.61 21.31 -16.16
C PRO A 542 -4.52 21.02 -14.97
N ASP A 543 -4.29 19.93 -14.24
CA ASP A 543 -5.05 19.56 -13.03
C ASP A 543 -4.31 19.95 -11.73
N GLY A 544 -3.12 20.54 -11.84
CA GLY A 544 -2.41 21.16 -10.73
C GLY A 544 -1.91 20.15 -9.71
N SER A 545 -2.65 19.96 -8.61
CA SER A 545 -2.34 18.96 -7.58
C SER A 545 -3.25 17.72 -7.68
N GLY A 546 -3.93 17.58 -8.82
CA GLY A 546 -4.69 16.40 -9.20
C GLY A 546 -3.78 15.22 -9.57
N PRO A 547 -4.36 14.04 -9.86
CA PRO A 547 -3.62 12.79 -9.97
C PRO A 547 -2.85 12.60 -11.29
N LEU A 548 -2.97 13.52 -12.26
CA LEU A 548 -2.35 13.35 -13.56
C LEU A 548 -0.90 13.84 -13.53
N LYS A 549 -0.13 13.45 -14.54
CA LYS A 549 1.27 13.83 -14.67
C LYS A 549 1.43 15.00 -15.63
N PRO A 550 2.40 15.89 -15.40
CA PRO A 550 2.63 17.01 -16.28
C PRO A 550 3.18 16.55 -17.64
N PHE A 551 2.82 17.27 -18.70
CA PHE A 551 3.17 16.90 -20.07
C PHE A 551 3.61 18.11 -20.90
N THR A 552 4.35 17.84 -21.98
CA THR A 552 4.94 18.90 -22.81
C THR A 552 4.03 19.29 -23.97
N VAL A 553 3.79 20.59 -24.10
CA VAL A 553 2.98 21.23 -25.14
C VAL A 553 3.77 22.32 -25.85
N TYR A 554 3.30 22.77 -27.01
CA TYR A 554 3.78 24.00 -27.63
C TYR A 554 2.88 25.17 -27.24
N CYS A 555 3.46 26.19 -26.60
CA CYS A 555 2.78 27.45 -26.31
C CYS A 555 3.04 28.47 -27.42
N ASP A 556 1.98 28.90 -28.12
CA ASP A 556 2.00 30.10 -28.98
C ASP A 556 1.49 31.30 -28.17
N ILE A 557 2.43 31.99 -27.52
CA ILE A 557 2.19 33.12 -26.62
C ILE A 557 2.18 34.43 -27.42
N ARG A 558 1.09 35.19 -27.26
CA ARG A 558 0.90 36.53 -27.84
C ARG A 558 0.54 37.51 -26.72
N GLU A 559 0.47 38.82 -27.01
CA GLU A 559 0.20 39.85 -25.99
C GLU A 559 -1.10 39.58 -25.20
N GLU A 560 -2.19 39.27 -25.91
CA GLU A 560 -3.51 39.13 -25.29
C GLU A 560 -3.89 37.69 -24.90
N ARG A 561 -3.22 36.66 -25.43
CA ARG A 561 -3.56 35.25 -25.20
C ARG A 561 -2.40 34.30 -25.47
N ALA A 562 -2.43 33.13 -24.86
CA ALA A 562 -1.51 32.04 -25.18
C ALA A 562 -2.24 30.76 -25.57
N TRP A 563 -1.94 30.25 -26.75
CA TRP A 563 -2.48 28.97 -27.21
C TRP A 563 -1.62 27.81 -26.71
N THR A 564 -2.25 26.89 -26.00
CA THR A 564 -1.74 25.53 -25.77
C THR A 564 -2.04 24.67 -26.99
N ILE A 565 -0.99 24.20 -27.67
CA ILE A 565 -1.10 23.39 -28.88
C ILE A 565 -0.53 22.00 -28.61
N ILE A 566 -1.38 20.98 -28.76
CA ILE A 566 -0.99 19.57 -28.66
C ILE A 566 -1.23 18.83 -29.99
N ARG A 567 -0.18 18.15 -30.45
CA ARG A 567 -0.16 17.40 -31.71
C ARG A 567 -0.45 15.91 -31.47
N HIS A 568 -0.79 15.21 -32.54
CA HIS A 568 -1.13 13.80 -32.52
C HIS A 568 -0.60 13.05 -33.74
N ASN A 569 -0.67 11.72 -33.71
CA ASN A 569 -0.24 10.83 -34.79
C ASN A 569 -0.94 11.08 -36.15
N ARG A 570 -2.20 11.55 -36.17
CA ARG A 570 -2.97 11.87 -37.40
C ARG A 570 -2.78 13.28 -38.01
N HIS A 571 -1.61 13.88 -37.90
CA HIS A 571 -1.37 15.27 -38.37
C HIS A 571 -1.14 15.42 -39.89
N TYR A 572 -1.02 14.31 -40.64
CA TYR A 572 -1.01 14.26 -42.10
C TYR A 572 -2.31 13.67 -42.65
N ALA A 573 -2.61 13.93 -43.92
CA ALA A 573 -3.78 13.39 -44.60
C ALA A 573 -3.75 11.85 -44.60
N THR A 574 -4.80 11.23 -44.06
CA THR A 574 -4.93 9.77 -43.97
C THR A 574 -5.85 9.30 -45.09
N ARG A 575 -5.30 8.54 -46.05
CA ARG A 575 -6.02 7.95 -47.18
C ARG A 575 -6.75 6.68 -46.76
N VAL A 576 -8.00 6.54 -47.19
CA VAL A 576 -8.91 5.44 -46.84
C VAL A 576 -9.57 4.87 -48.09
N THR A 577 -9.46 3.56 -48.28
CA THR A 577 -10.11 2.78 -49.35
C THR A 577 -10.62 1.45 -48.77
N GLY A 578 -11.61 0.84 -49.43
CA GLY A 578 -12.09 -0.51 -49.06
C GLY A 578 -12.94 -0.57 -47.79
N SER A 579 -13.49 0.56 -47.34
CA SER A 579 -14.25 0.63 -46.08
C SER A 579 -15.76 0.73 -46.28
N SER A 580 -16.54 0.03 -45.46
CA SER A 580 -18.01 0.01 -45.51
C SER A 580 -18.64 0.44 -44.17
N ALA A 581 -19.95 0.68 -44.16
CA ALA A 581 -20.67 1.02 -42.92
C ALA A 581 -20.61 -0.10 -41.85
N GLU A 582 -20.54 -1.36 -42.28
CA GLU A 582 -20.43 -2.53 -41.39
C GLU A 582 -18.99 -2.75 -40.91
N ARG A 583 -18.01 -2.36 -41.72
CA ARG A 583 -16.57 -2.47 -41.41
C ARG A 583 -15.88 -1.14 -41.73
N PRO A 584 -16.14 -0.10 -40.91
CA PRO A 584 -15.60 1.22 -41.15
C PRO A 584 -14.10 1.27 -40.83
N PHE A 585 -13.38 2.20 -41.44
CA PHE A 585 -12.02 2.52 -41.09
C PHE A 585 -12.03 3.30 -39.77
N LEU A 586 -11.18 2.87 -38.84
CA LEU A 586 -11.05 3.46 -37.50
C LEU A 586 -9.74 4.25 -37.42
N GLY A 587 -9.82 5.57 -37.60
CA GLY A 587 -8.69 6.48 -37.48
C GLY A 587 -8.47 6.91 -36.04
N GLU A 588 -7.88 6.05 -35.21
CA GLU A 588 -7.54 6.37 -33.81
C GLU A 588 -6.54 7.52 -33.72
N VAL A 589 -6.78 8.44 -32.78
CA VAL A 589 -5.98 9.64 -32.53
C VAL A 589 -5.21 9.47 -31.23
N GLU A 590 -3.89 9.51 -31.33
CA GLU A 590 -2.96 9.43 -30.21
C GLU A 590 -2.20 10.75 -30.10
N TYR A 591 -2.45 11.48 -29.01
CA TYR A 591 -1.78 12.74 -28.71
C TYR A 591 -0.37 12.48 -28.21
N TRP A 592 0.60 13.26 -28.69
CA TRP A 592 2.00 13.04 -28.35
C TRP A 592 2.31 13.52 -26.95
N ASN A 593 3.14 12.73 -26.24
CA ASN A 593 3.64 13.01 -24.90
C ASN A 593 2.56 13.19 -23.82
N ALA A 594 1.29 12.83 -24.10
CA ALA A 594 0.20 12.96 -23.14
C ALA A 594 -0.81 11.82 -23.23
N SER A 595 -1.34 11.39 -22.10
CA SER A 595 -2.45 10.44 -22.02
C SER A 595 -3.79 11.11 -22.33
N TRP A 596 -4.83 10.34 -22.65
CA TRP A 596 -6.16 10.90 -22.89
C TRP A 596 -6.69 11.68 -21.68
N ALA A 597 -6.42 11.20 -20.46
CA ALA A 597 -6.85 11.88 -19.24
C ALA A 597 -6.20 13.27 -19.10
N GLU A 598 -4.91 13.39 -19.41
CA GLU A 598 -4.15 14.65 -19.42
C GLU A 598 -4.69 15.64 -20.46
N VAL A 599 -4.97 15.19 -21.68
CA VAL A 599 -5.52 16.05 -22.74
C VAL A 599 -6.98 16.45 -22.44
N ALA A 600 -7.76 15.57 -21.82
CA ALA A 600 -9.11 15.89 -21.36
C ALA A 600 -9.09 16.91 -20.21
N ALA A 601 -8.14 16.80 -19.27
CA ALA A 601 -7.94 17.77 -18.21
C ALA A 601 -7.58 19.15 -18.77
N LEU A 602 -6.69 19.22 -19.77
CA LEU A 602 -6.42 20.46 -20.49
C LEU A 602 -7.70 21.07 -21.09
N ALA A 603 -8.51 20.27 -21.78
CA ALA A 603 -9.75 20.76 -22.38
C ALA A 603 -10.75 21.25 -21.31
N ASN A 604 -10.84 20.57 -20.16
CA ASN A 604 -11.71 20.97 -19.05
C ASN A 604 -11.25 22.26 -18.37
N ALA A 605 -9.94 22.41 -18.17
CA ALA A 605 -9.33 23.59 -17.59
C ALA A 605 -9.35 24.80 -18.52
N SER A 606 -9.57 24.61 -19.82
CA SER A 606 -9.50 25.68 -20.81
C SER A 606 -10.83 26.43 -21.01
N GLU A 607 -10.76 27.76 -21.21
CA GLU A 607 -11.94 28.56 -21.56
C GLU A 607 -12.49 28.17 -22.94
N TYR A 608 -11.59 27.97 -23.89
CA TYR A 608 -11.90 27.64 -25.27
C TYR A 608 -10.92 26.62 -25.83
N CYS A 609 -11.46 25.65 -26.59
CA CYS A 609 -10.67 24.71 -27.37
C CYS A 609 -11.24 24.59 -28.78
N GLU A 610 -10.34 24.39 -29.74
CA GLU A 610 -10.69 24.10 -31.12
C GLU A 610 -9.82 22.98 -31.71
N GLN A 611 -10.41 22.24 -32.65
CA GLN A 611 -9.70 21.28 -33.46
C GLN A 611 -10.23 21.30 -34.89
N ARG A 612 -9.34 21.34 -35.87
CA ARG A 612 -9.72 21.40 -37.29
C ARG A 612 -9.92 19.99 -37.83
N ILE A 613 -11.02 19.76 -38.54
CA ILE A 613 -11.30 18.49 -39.21
C ILE A 613 -11.66 18.72 -40.67
N GLU A 614 -11.10 17.92 -41.56
CA GLU A 614 -11.37 17.96 -43.01
C GLU A 614 -11.59 16.55 -43.55
N LEU A 615 -12.54 16.41 -44.47
CA LEU A 615 -12.72 15.22 -45.28
C LEU A 615 -12.69 15.61 -46.75
N HIS A 616 -11.76 15.02 -47.49
CA HIS A 616 -11.71 15.02 -48.94
C HIS A 616 -12.29 13.69 -49.43
N CYS A 617 -13.14 13.75 -50.45
CA CYS A 617 -13.92 12.61 -50.90
C CYS A 617 -13.96 12.57 -52.43
N TYR A 618 -13.91 11.36 -52.96
CA TYR A 618 -14.09 11.05 -54.38
C TYR A 618 -15.04 9.86 -54.47
N SER A 619 -16.25 10.08 -55.00
CA SER A 619 -17.34 9.09 -55.00
C SER A 619 -17.57 8.45 -53.62
N SER A 620 -17.53 9.26 -52.55
CA SER A 620 -17.61 8.83 -51.15
C SER A 620 -18.46 9.82 -50.35
N ARG A 621 -19.46 9.33 -49.62
CA ARG A 621 -20.41 10.14 -48.86
C ARG A 621 -20.01 10.28 -47.39
N LEU A 622 -20.40 11.38 -46.78
CA LEU A 622 -20.06 11.75 -45.40
C LEU A 622 -21.25 11.50 -44.45
N LEU A 623 -22.24 12.40 -44.45
CA LEU A 623 -23.40 12.34 -43.56
C LEU A 623 -24.63 11.68 -44.20
N ASN A 624 -24.55 11.35 -45.50
CA ASN A 624 -25.64 10.73 -46.26
C ASN A 624 -26.93 11.58 -46.25
N THR A 625 -26.78 12.90 -46.39
CA THR A 625 -27.90 13.85 -46.38
C THR A 625 -28.56 13.96 -47.76
N PRO A 626 -29.84 14.39 -47.89
CA PRO A 626 -30.78 14.77 -46.83
C PRO A 626 -31.43 13.59 -46.10
N SER A 627 -31.23 12.34 -46.55
CA SER A 627 -31.85 11.16 -45.96
C SER A 627 -30.90 9.97 -45.93
N GLY A 628 -30.72 9.37 -44.75
CA GLY A 628 -29.90 8.18 -44.57
C GLY A 628 -29.06 8.25 -43.29
N LEU A 629 -28.46 7.11 -42.94
CA LEU A 629 -27.52 7.04 -41.82
C LEU A 629 -26.14 7.58 -42.26
N PRO A 630 -25.44 8.36 -41.40
CA PRO A 630 -24.08 8.82 -41.66
C PRO A 630 -23.11 7.67 -41.93
N PHE A 631 -22.28 7.81 -42.96
CA PHE A 631 -21.20 6.87 -43.27
C PHE A 631 -19.92 7.19 -42.53
N SER A 632 -19.69 8.46 -42.23
CA SER A 632 -18.48 8.95 -41.58
C SER A 632 -18.86 9.92 -40.46
N PHE A 633 -18.12 9.85 -39.35
CA PHE A 633 -18.35 10.63 -38.13
C PHE A 633 -17.06 10.67 -37.31
N TRP A 634 -17.04 11.44 -36.22
CA TRP A 634 -15.91 11.45 -35.30
C TRP A 634 -16.38 11.14 -33.87
N MET A 635 -15.45 10.63 -33.06
CA MET A 635 -15.67 10.28 -31.67
C MET A 635 -15.06 11.33 -30.76
N GLY A 636 -15.82 11.75 -29.76
CA GLY A 636 -15.40 12.72 -28.75
C GLY A 636 -14.76 12.07 -27.52
N ARG A 637 -14.52 12.92 -26.51
CA ARG A 637 -13.86 12.54 -25.26
C ARG A 637 -14.69 11.54 -24.41
N HIS A 638 -16.02 11.54 -24.48
CA HIS A 638 -16.88 10.60 -23.74
C HIS A 638 -17.24 9.35 -24.57
N ASN A 639 -16.46 9.06 -25.62
CA ASN A 639 -16.70 7.96 -26.55
C ASN A 639 -18.09 8.04 -27.23
N GLU A 640 -18.55 9.26 -27.47
CA GLU A 640 -19.82 9.59 -28.12
C GLU A 640 -19.63 9.89 -29.62
N ARG A 641 -20.62 9.50 -30.43
CA ARG A 641 -20.60 9.68 -31.89
C ARG A 641 -21.14 11.06 -32.26
N HIS A 642 -20.38 11.82 -33.04
CA HIS A 642 -20.77 13.16 -33.49
C HIS A 642 -21.02 13.20 -35.00
N TYR A 643 -22.26 13.55 -35.36
CA TYR A 643 -22.75 13.62 -36.74
C TYR A 643 -22.79 15.03 -37.33
N TYR A 644 -22.24 16.01 -36.63
CA TYR A 644 -21.96 17.32 -37.20
C TYR A 644 -20.50 17.35 -37.66
N TRP A 645 -20.24 18.01 -38.78
CA TRP A 645 -18.88 18.17 -39.30
C TRP A 645 -18.35 19.58 -39.06
N GLY A 646 -17.05 19.80 -39.28
CA GLY A 646 -16.39 21.07 -39.00
C GLY A 646 -17.18 22.30 -39.49
N GLY A 647 -17.32 23.30 -38.62
CA GLY A 647 -18.11 24.52 -38.86
C GLY A 647 -19.63 24.38 -38.63
N SER A 648 -20.13 23.18 -38.32
CA SER A 648 -21.51 22.95 -37.88
C SER A 648 -21.64 22.88 -36.35
N ARG A 649 -22.87 22.86 -35.83
CA ARG A 649 -23.17 22.82 -34.39
C ARG A 649 -23.62 21.42 -33.95
N PRO A 650 -23.41 21.05 -32.67
CA PRO A 650 -23.97 19.84 -32.08
C PRO A 650 -25.46 19.63 -32.38
N GLY A 651 -25.84 18.39 -32.66
CA GLY A 651 -27.23 18.01 -32.98
C GLY A 651 -27.68 18.35 -34.41
N ILE A 652 -26.85 19.04 -35.20
CA ILE A 652 -27.18 19.38 -36.59
C ILE A 652 -26.34 18.51 -37.54
N GLN A 653 -27.00 17.54 -38.19
CA GLN A 653 -26.41 16.65 -39.20
C GLN A 653 -26.18 17.38 -40.54
N ARG A 654 -25.31 18.39 -40.50
CA ARG A 654 -24.90 19.20 -41.65
C ARG A 654 -23.42 19.54 -41.56
N CYS A 655 -22.84 19.91 -42.70
CA CYS A 655 -21.53 20.54 -42.79
C CYS A 655 -21.66 22.07 -42.87
N ALA A 656 -20.54 22.79 -42.74
CA ALA A 656 -20.51 24.26 -42.85
C ALA A 656 -21.26 24.78 -44.10
N CYS A 657 -21.01 24.18 -45.27
CA CYS A 657 -21.65 24.63 -46.50
C CYS A 657 -23.19 24.46 -46.50
N GLY A 658 -23.69 23.46 -45.77
CA GLY A 658 -25.13 23.19 -45.64
C GLY A 658 -25.84 24.14 -44.68
N LEU A 659 -25.09 24.79 -43.78
CA LEU A 659 -25.59 25.90 -42.96
C LEU A 659 -25.58 27.21 -43.74
N ASP A 660 -24.49 27.48 -44.45
CA ASP A 660 -24.30 28.70 -45.25
C ASP A 660 -25.08 28.69 -46.58
N LYS A 661 -25.69 27.55 -46.94
CA LYS A 661 -26.41 27.31 -48.20
C LYS A 661 -25.54 27.56 -49.44
N ASN A 662 -24.26 27.19 -49.36
CA ASN A 662 -23.27 27.38 -50.43
C ASN A 662 -22.54 26.08 -50.83
N CYS A 663 -23.12 24.91 -50.53
CA CYS A 663 -22.59 23.63 -51.02
C CYS A 663 -22.57 23.59 -52.56
N ALA A 664 -21.60 22.87 -53.13
CA ALA A 664 -21.39 22.78 -54.57
C ALA A 664 -22.62 22.22 -55.33
N ASP A 665 -23.36 21.32 -54.69
CA ASP A 665 -24.69 20.92 -55.12
C ASP A 665 -25.70 21.33 -54.02
N PRO A 666 -26.66 22.23 -54.31
CA PRO A 666 -27.61 22.74 -53.32
C PRO A 666 -28.61 21.68 -52.82
N LYS A 667 -28.67 20.47 -53.42
CA LYS A 667 -29.54 19.38 -52.97
C LYS A 667 -29.03 18.67 -51.70
N TYR A 668 -27.73 18.78 -51.40
CA TYR A 668 -27.07 18.05 -50.31
C TYR A 668 -26.63 19.00 -49.19
N PHE A 669 -26.51 18.49 -47.96
CA PHE A 669 -26.09 19.31 -46.80
C PHE A 669 -24.57 19.30 -46.54
N CYS A 670 -23.83 18.52 -47.33
CA CYS A 670 -22.38 18.40 -47.33
C CYS A 670 -21.90 18.20 -48.77
N ASN A 671 -20.71 18.71 -49.11
CA ASN A 671 -20.14 18.57 -50.45
C ASN A 671 -19.86 17.10 -50.82
N CYS A 672 -19.44 16.29 -49.85
CA CYS A 672 -19.16 14.87 -50.06
C CYS A 672 -20.41 14.01 -50.30
N ASP A 673 -21.56 14.45 -49.80
CA ASP A 673 -22.80 13.69 -49.97
C ASP A 673 -23.33 13.72 -51.42
N ALA A 674 -22.81 14.63 -52.25
CA ALA A 674 -23.11 14.67 -53.68
C ALA A 674 -22.57 13.44 -54.46
N ASP A 675 -21.68 12.65 -53.85
CA ASP A 675 -21.18 11.38 -54.40
C ASP A 675 -20.58 11.48 -55.82
N HIS A 676 -19.93 12.61 -56.10
CA HIS A 676 -19.36 12.86 -57.42
C HIS A 676 -18.01 12.16 -57.61
N ALA A 677 -17.75 11.70 -58.84
CA ALA A 677 -16.43 11.26 -59.30
C ALA A 677 -15.48 12.45 -59.57
N LEU A 678 -15.40 13.37 -58.61
CA LEU A 678 -14.53 14.53 -58.59
C LEU A 678 -14.27 14.86 -57.11
N TRP A 679 -13.04 15.27 -56.80
CA TRP A 679 -12.69 15.64 -55.44
C TRP A 679 -13.60 16.75 -54.90
N ARG A 680 -14.20 16.47 -53.74
CA ARG A 680 -15.01 17.38 -52.94
C ARG A 680 -14.43 17.45 -51.53
N THR A 681 -14.80 18.48 -50.78
CA THR A 681 -14.24 18.69 -49.44
C THR A 681 -15.26 19.32 -48.51
N ASP A 682 -15.35 18.76 -47.31
CA ASP A 682 -16.04 19.35 -46.17
C ASP A 682 -15.02 19.55 -45.05
N ARG A 683 -14.90 20.80 -44.58
CA ARG A 683 -13.89 21.22 -43.59
C ARG A 683 -14.45 22.23 -42.62
N GLY A 684 -13.85 22.30 -41.43
CA GLY A 684 -14.06 23.40 -40.51
C GLY A 684 -13.49 23.12 -39.12
N LEU A 685 -13.85 23.99 -38.17
CA LEU A 685 -13.45 23.86 -36.77
C LEU A 685 -14.54 23.14 -35.97
N LEU A 686 -14.10 22.24 -35.11
CA LEU A 686 -14.83 21.73 -33.96
C LEU A 686 -14.47 22.63 -32.78
N THR A 687 -15.46 23.23 -32.12
CA THR A 687 -15.23 24.25 -31.07
C THR A 687 -16.01 23.97 -29.79
N PHE A 688 -16.79 22.90 -29.74
CA PHE A 688 -17.56 22.54 -28.56
C PHE A 688 -16.67 21.77 -27.59
N VAL A 689 -16.17 22.49 -26.58
CA VAL A 689 -15.20 21.97 -25.60
C VAL A 689 -15.68 20.67 -24.96
N ASP A 690 -16.99 20.52 -24.72
CA ASP A 690 -17.51 19.34 -24.04
C ASP A 690 -17.43 18.03 -24.84
N HIS A 691 -17.18 18.14 -26.16
CA HIS A 691 -16.98 17.00 -27.06
C HIS A 691 -15.51 16.78 -27.42
N LEU A 692 -14.68 17.83 -27.33
CA LEU A 692 -13.25 17.76 -27.61
C LEU A 692 -12.47 17.21 -26.43
N PRO A 693 -11.30 16.56 -26.63
CA PRO A 693 -10.61 16.29 -27.91
C PRO A 693 -11.26 15.23 -28.82
N VAL A 694 -10.90 15.23 -30.11
CA VAL A 694 -11.25 14.13 -31.03
C VAL A 694 -10.41 12.91 -30.70
N THR A 695 -11.06 11.77 -30.44
CA THR A 695 -10.41 10.50 -30.11
C THR A 695 -10.30 9.55 -31.30
N GLN A 696 -11.23 9.65 -32.24
CA GLN A 696 -11.27 8.82 -33.44
C GLN A 696 -11.99 9.52 -34.59
N VAL A 697 -11.52 9.29 -35.82
CA VAL A 697 -12.25 9.64 -37.05
C VAL A 697 -12.67 8.35 -37.75
N VAL A 698 -13.96 8.23 -38.06
CA VAL A 698 -14.55 7.04 -38.67
C VAL A 698 -14.95 7.35 -40.10
N VAL A 699 -14.54 6.50 -41.04
CA VAL A 699 -14.85 6.63 -42.47
C VAL A 699 -15.40 5.30 -42.99
N GLY A 700 -16.57 5.32 -43.64
CA GLY A 700 -17.32 4.09 -43.95
C GLY A 700 -17.88 3.95 -45.37
N ASP A 701 -17.57 4.85 -46.31
CA ASP A 701 -18.09 4.75 -47.70
C ASP A 701 -16.96 4.82 -48.73
N THR A 702 -16.06 3.83 -48.72
CA THR A 702 -14.95 3.72 -49.68
C THR A 702 -14.78 2.32 -50.27
N ASN A 703 -15.74 1.42 -50.05
CA ASN A 703 -15.73 0.05 -50.58
C ASN A 703 -16.26 -0.06 -52.02
N ARG A 704 -16.71 1.05 -52.61
CA ARG A 704 -17.24 1.09 -53.99
C ARG A 704 -16.11 1.28 -54.99
N SER A 705 -16.27 0.75 -56.20
CA SER A 705 -15.27 0.86 -57.28
C SER A 705 -14.95 2.32 -57.58
N GLY A 706 -13.67 2.70 -57.42
CA GLY A 706 -13.20 4.07 -57.64
C GLY A 706 -13.55 5.07 -56.53
N SER A 707 -14.08 4.60 -55.40
CA SER A 707 -14.37 5.43 -54.22
C SER A 707 -13.14 5.58 -53.33
N GLU A 708 -12.86 6.80 -52.90
CA GLU A 708 -11.73 7.13 -52.04
C GLU A 708 -12.09 8.28 -51.10
N ALA A 709 -11.55 8.26 -49.89
CA ALA A 709 -11.58 9.38 -48.98
C ALA A 709 -10.21 9.66 -48.37
N GLN A 710 -9.96 10.92 -48.01
CA GLN A 710 -8.78 11.35 -47.25
C GLN A 710 -9.23 12.29 -46.15
N PHE A 711 -8.93 11.99 -44.89
CA PHE A 711 -9.25 12.91 -43.79
C PHE A 711 -7.99 13.55 -43.22
N LEU A 712 -8.13 14.77 -42.74
CA LEU A 712 -7.09 15.54 -42.06
C LEU A 712 -7.62 16.03 -40.71
N LEU A 713 -6.84 15.83 -39.66
CA LEU A 713 -7.13 16.32 -38.32
C LEU A 713 -5.99 17.24 -37.87
N GLY A 714 -6.33 18.47 -37.50
CA GLY A 714 -5.39 19.44 -36.95
C GLY A 714 -5.14 19.21 -35.46
N PRO A 715 -4.07 19.83 -34.89
CA PRO A 715 -3.80 19.75 -33.47
C PRO A 715 -4.97 20.29 -32.64
N LEU A 716 -5.12 19.79 -31.42
CA LEU A 716 -6.00 20.43 -30.45
C LEU A 716 -5.32 21.73 -29.99
N ARG A 717 -6.07 22.82 -30.02
CA ARG A 717 -5.61 24.15 -29.63
C ARG A 717 -6.55 24.68 -28.56
N CYS A 718 -6.03 24.96 -27.39
CA CYS A 718 -6.81 25.51 -26.27
C CYS A 718 -6.18 26.81 -25.75
N TYR A 719 -6.99 27.71 -25.19
CA TYR A 719 -6.50 28.90 -24.48
C TYR A 719 -7.52 29.33 -23.42
N GLY A 720 -7.06 30.22 -22.52
CA GLY A 720 -7.80 30.70 -21.36
C GLY A 720 -7.87 29.63 -20.28
N ASP A 721 -7.95 30.04 -19.01
CA ASP A 721 -8.05 29.14 -17.88
C ASP A 721 -9.40 29.35 -17.20
N ARG A 722 -10.25 28.32 -17.14
CA ARG A 722 -11.56 28.35 -16.47
C ARG A 722 -11.45 28.50 -14.96
N GLU A 723 -10.37 27.98 -14.38
CA GLU A 723 -10.18 27.89 -12.92
C GLU A 723 -9.15 28.88 -12.37
N CYS A 724 -8.36 29.55 -13.22
CA CYS A 724 -7.46 30.60 -12.77
C CYS A 724 -8.10 31.99 -12.86
N GLY A 725 -8.48 32.52 -11.69
CA GLY A 725 -8.49 33.95 -11.46
C GLY A 725 -7.09 34.54 -11.64
N ALA A 726 -6.70 34.82 -12.89
CA ALA A 726 -5.52 35.60 -13.27
C ALA A 726 -5.52 35.95 -14.78
N GLY A 727 -6.44 36.80 -15.27
CA GLY A 727 -6.38 37.24 -16.67
C GLY A 727 -7.51 38.17 -17.08
N GLY A 728 -7.41 39.45 -16.72
CA GLY A 728 -8.40 40.46 -17.06
C GLY A 728 -8.50 40.79 -18.55
N ARG A 729 -9.72 41.06 -19.01
CA ARG A 729 -10.02 41.62 -20.33
C ARG A 729 -9.86 43.14 -20.23
N ALA A 730 -8.92 43.72 -20.97
CA ALA A 730 -8.73 45.17 -21.03
C ALA A 730 -9.90 45.83 -21.78
N LEU A 731 -10.88 46.37 -21.04
CA LEU A 731 -11.70 47.49 -21.52
C LEU A 731 -11.14 48.78 -20.91
N ARG A 732 -10.69 49.69 -21.79
CA ARG A 732 -10.31 51.06 -21.41
C ARG A 732 -11.57 51.85 -21.05
N ASP A 733 -11.56 52.50 -19.89
CA ASP A 733 -12.44 53.61 -19.54
C ASP A 733 -11.58 54.80 -19.02
N PRO A 734 -11.91 56.07 -19.31
CA PRO A 734 -10.94 57.17 -19.42
C PRO A 734 -10.73 57.99 -18.13
N ALA A 735 -10.84 57.39 -16.95
CA ALA A 735 -10.68 58.12 -15.68
C ALA A 735 -9.61 57.47 -14.80
N GLY A 736 -8.39 58.02 -14.86
CA GLY A 736 -7.26 57.53 -14.06
C GLY A 736 -7.53 57.61 -12.56
N ALA A 737 -7.51 56.46 -11.88
CA ALA A 737 -7.36 56.34 -10.43
C ALA A 737 -6.62 55.03 -10.11
N HIS A 738 -5.53 55.13 -9.34
CA HIS A 738 -4.77 54.00 -8.81
C HIS A 738 -5.56 53.37 -7.65
N ALA A 739 -6.00 52.11 -7.81
CA ALA A 739 -6.53 51.24 -6.77
C ALA A 739 -5.89 49.85 -6.89
N GLY A 740 -5.79 49.12 -5.78
CA GLY A 740 -5.10 47.84 -5.64
C GLY A 740 -5.47 46.80 -6.71
N VAL A 741 -4.48 46.03 -7.13
CA VAL A 741 -4.56 45.10 -8.26
C VAL A 741 -5.40 43.86 -7.89
N LEU A 742 -6.65 43.84 -8.34
CA LEU A 742 -7.26 42.63 -8.92
C LEU A 742 -7.17 42.73 -10.44
N PRO A 743 -7.00 41.62 -11.19
CA PRO A 743 -7.15 41.63 -12.62
C PRO A 743 -8.63 41.84 -12.96
N ALA A 744 -8.95 43.00 -13.54
CA ALA A 744 -10.29 43.37 -13.99
C ALA A 744 -10.86 42.30 -14.95
N GLY A 745 -11.77 41.46 -14.46
CA GLY A 745 -12.45 40.47 -15.30
C GLY A 745 -13.16 39.31 -14.59
N ASN A 746 -12.89 39.05 -13.30
CA ASN A 746 -13.37 37.83 -12.66
C ASN A 746 -14.56 38.04 -11.69
N THR A 747 -15.74 38.37 -12.23
CA THR A 747 -17.03 38.29 -11.51
C THR A 747 -17.80 37.00 -11.80
N TRP A 748 -17.27 36.13 -12.67
CA TRP A 748 -17.82 34.80 -12.86
C TRP A 748 -17.55 33.95 -11.62
N ASN A 749 -18.61 33.37 -11.06
CA ASN A 749 -18.62 32.55 -9.84
C ASN A 749 -18.49 33.30 -8.49
N THR A 750 -18.86 34.59 -8.42
CA THR A 750 -19.03 35.29 -7.14
C THR A 750 -20.38 34.97 -6.50
N VAL A 751 -20.39 34.67 -5.19
CA VAL A 751 -21.59 34.42 -4.39
C VAL A 751 -21.64 35.40 -3.22
N SER A 752 -22.83 35.93 -2.89
CA SER A 752 -23.04 36.83 -1.76
C SER A 752 -23.91 36.19 -0.68
N PHE A 753 -23.40 36.17 0.56
CA PHE A 753 -24.08 35.63 1.74
C PHE A 753 -24.74 36.76 2.52
N ASN A 754 -26.00 37.05 2.22
CA ASN A 754 -26.74 38.18 2.82
C ASN A 754 -27.53 37.79 4.09
N ARG A 755 -27.57 36.50 4.42
CA ARG A 755 -28.19 35.90 5.62
C ARG A 755 -27.24 34.81 6.11
N GLY A 756 -27.28 34.43 7.39
CA GLY A 756 -26.48 33.32 7.93
C GLY A 756 -26.90 31.97 7.35
N THR A 757 -26.49 31.69 6.11
CA THR A 757 -26.85 30.52 5.31
C THR A 757 -25.59 29.99 4.64
N ALA A 758 -25.42 28.68 4.61
CA ALA A 758 -24.26 28.03 3.98
C ALA A 758 -24.66 27.30 2.69
N LEU A 759 -23.73 27.24 1.73
CA LEU A 759 -23.75 26.29 0.63
C LEU A 759 -23.33 24.91 1.13
N LEU A 760 -24.01 23.88 0.62
CA LEU A 760 -23.75 22.49 0.98
C LEU A 760 -23.10 21.75 -0.19
N PHE A 761 -21.90 21.23 0.03
CA PHE A 761 -21.19 20.40 -0.93
C PHE A 761 -21.12 18.95 -0.45
N PRO A 762 -21.07 17.97 -1.38
CA PRO A 762 -20.78 16.59 -1.04
C PRO A 762 -19.49 16.48 -0.22
N THR A 763 -19.42 15.44 0.61
CA THR A 763 -18.19 15.09 1.32
C THR A 763 -17.08 14.83 0.30
N PHE A 764 -15.99 15.59 0.40
CA PHE A 764 -14.81 15.38 -0.43
C PHE A 764 -13.87 14.37 0.24
N GLN A 765 -13.12 13.63 -0.56
CA GLN A 765 -12.15 12.63 -0.09
C GLN A 765 -10.75 13.22 -0.22
N ALA A 766 -10.20 13.75 0.87
CA ALA A 766 -8.77 14.04 0.95
C ALA A 766 -8.05 12.75 1.37
N ASN A 767 -7.09 12.28 0.57
CA ASN A 767 -6.36 11.06 0.91
C ASN A 767 -5.16 11.38 1.82
N HIS A 768 -4.16 12.09 1.27
CA HIS A 768 -2.90 12.42 1.94
C HIS A 768 -2.66 13.93 2.06
N SER A 769 -3.22 14.72 1.15
CA SER A 769 -3.14 16.19 1.14
C SER A 769 -4.51 16.81 0.83
N LEU A 770 -4.67 18.06 1.25
CA LEU A 770 -5.85 18.90 1.07
C LEU A 770 -5.41 20.33 0.82
N ASP A 771 -5.91 20.91 -0.28
CA ASP A 771 -5.73 22.31 -0.63
C ASP A 771 -7.06 23.07 -0.59
N ILE A 772 -7.05 24.25 0.04
CA ILE A 772 -8.18 25.16 0.15
C ILE A 772 -7.72 26.54 -0.35
N SER A 773 -8.41 27.09 -1.35
CA SER A 773 -8.11 28.43 -1.86
C SER A 773 -9.40 29.15 -2.24
N PHE A 774 -9.59 30.35 -1.71
CA PHE A 774 -10.73 31.21 -2.05
C PHE A 774 -10.38 32.69 -1.89
N TYR A 775 -11.24 33.55 -2.41
CA TYR A 775 -11.22 34.98 -2.14
C TYR A 775 -12.44 35.37 -1.33
N PHE A 776 -12.29 36.30 -0.39
CA PHE A 776 -13.41 36.86 0.36
C PHE A 776 -13.34 38.39 0.38
N LYS A 777 -14.50 39.01 0.59
CA LYS A 777 -14.70 40.44 0.82
C LYS A 777 -15.83 40.58 1.83
N THR A 778 -15.62 41.32 2.92
CA THR A 778 -16.60 41.43 4.00
C THR A 778 -16.42 42.72 4.81
N THR A 779 -17.49 43.16 5.47
CA THR A 779 -17.44 44.19 6.53
C THR A 779 -17.69 43.59 7.92
N ALA A 780 -18.09 42.32 7.99
CA ALA A 780 -18.38 41.65 9.25
C ALA A 780 -17.09 41.44 10.07
N PRO A 781 -17.14 41.62 11.41
CA PRO A 781 -15.95 41.50 12.25
C PRO A 781 -15.49 40.05 12.47
N SER A 782 -16.34 39.07 12.18
CA SER A 782 -16.03 37.64 12.26
C SER A 782 -17.04 36.82 11.43
N GLY A 783 -16.70 35.56 11.13
CA GLY A 783 -17.56 34.63 10.39
C GLY A 783 -16.82 33.37 9.95
N VAL A 784 -17.54 32.27 9.74
CA VAL A 784 -16.98 31.00 9.25
C VAL A 784 -17.03 31.01 7.73
N PHE A 785 -15.92 30.77 7.06
CA PHE A 785 -15.89 30.68 5.59
C PHE A 785 -16.26 29.28 5.10
N LEU A 786 -15.71 28.26 5.75
CA LEU A 786 -16.01 26.87 5.44
C LEU A 786 -15.78 25.98 6.66
N GLU A 787 -16.57 24.91 6.76
CA GLU A 787 -16.48 23.93 7.85
C GLU A 787 -16.88 22.53 7.37
N ASN A 788 -16.11 21.53 7.80
CA ASN A 788 -16.52 20.13 7.78
C ASN A 788 -16.57 19.62 9.23
N PRO A 789 -17.76 19.41 9.80
CA PRO A 789 -17.95 19.12 11.23
C PRO A 789 -17.84 17.62 11.55
N GLY A 790 -16.91 16.90 10.92
CA GLY A 790 -16.76 15.46 11.13
C GLY A 790 -16.47 15.11 12.59
N SER A 791 -16.97 13.95 13.03
CA SER A 791 -16.90 13.52 14.44
C SER A 791 -15.52 13.08 14.92
N ARG A 792 -14.64 12.74 13.96
CA ARG A 792 -13.26 12.31 14.19
C ARG A 792 -12.25 13.13 13.37
N TYR A 793 -12.68 13.68 12.24
CA TYR A 793 -11.88 14.50 11.35
C TYR A 793 -12.62 15.80 11.09
N TYR A 794 -11.97 16.92 11.37
CA TYR A 794 -12.58 18.24 11.39
C TYR A 794 -11.69 19.23 10.66
N ILE A 795 -12.29 20.13 9.89
CA ILE A 795 -11.61 21.31 9.34
C ILE A 795 -12.54 22.52 9.37
N ARG A 796 -11.97 23.70 9.64
CA ARG A 796 -12.68 24.97 9.57
C ARG A 796 -11.73 26.10 9.20
N VAL A 797 -12.14 26.95 8.27
CA VAL A 797 -11.48 28.23 8.00
C VAL A 797 -12.45 29.34 8.35
N GLU A 798 -12.01 30.28 9.18
CA GLU A 798 -12.85 31.37 9.68
C GLU A 798 -12.10 32.69 9.84
N LEU A 799 -12.84 33.78 9.72
CA LEU A 799 -12.44 35.08 10.24
C LEU A 799 -12.80 35.09 11.73
N ASN A 800 -11.82 34.80 12.58
CA ASN A 800 -12.02 34.71 14.03
C ASN A 800 -12.18 36.11 14.65
N THR A 801 -11.38 37.07 14.19
CA THR A 801 -11.53 38.49 14.49
C THR A 801 -11.33 39.31 13.23
N SER A 802 -11.60 40.61 13.28
CA SER A 802 -11.42 41.51 12.14
C SER A 802 -9.98 41.54 11.62
N ARG A 803 -8.99 40.98 12.34
CA ARG A 803 -7.58 40.93 11.95
C ARG A 803 -7.00 39.52 11.88
N ASP A 804 -7.75 38.51 12.31
CA ASP A 804 -7.26 37.15 12.49
C ASP A 804 -8.07 36.17 11.63
N VAL A 805 -7.43 35.61 10.61
CA VAL A 805 -7.96 34.46 9.86
C VAL A 805 -7.37 33.19 10.45
N MET A 806 -8.22 32.24 10.82
CA MET A 806 -7.84 31.00 11.48
C MET A 806 -8.18 29.79 10.61
N PHE A 807 -7.27 28.82 10.58
CA PHE A 807 -7.50 27.48 10.06
C PHE A 807 -7.38 26.49 11.20
N ALA A 808 -8.50 25.88 11.57
CA ALA A 808 -8.59 24.89 12.64
C ALA A 808 -8.86 23.51 12.05
N TYR A 809 -8.26 22.48 12.64
CA TYR A 809 -8.40 21.11 12.17
C TYR A 809 -8.21 20.07 13.29
N ASP A 810 -8.80 18.89 13.10
CA ASP A 810 -8.48 17.68 13.87
C ASP A 810 -8.37 16.53 12.87
N VAL A 811 -7.23 15.83 12.90
CA VAL A 811 -6.94 14.71 12.00
C VAL A 811 -6.76 13.39 12.77
N GLY A 812 -7.31 13.33 13.99
CA GLY A 812 -7.21 12.19 14.91
C GLY A 812 -6.15 12.35 16.00
N ASN A 813 -5.29 13.38 15.90
CA ASN A 813 -4.29 13.72 16.92
C ASN A 813 -4.80 14.74 17.95
N GLY A 814 -6.07 15.13 17.87
CA GLY A 814 -6.64 16.21 18.65
C GLY A 814 -6.65 17.54 17.88
N TYR A 815 -7.32 18.51 18.48
CA TYR A 815 -7.61 19.80 17.88
C TYR A 815 -6.36 20.69 17.79
N GLU A 816 -6.09 21.20 16.59
CA GLU A 816 -5.00 22.11 16.27
C GLU A 816 -5.51 23.33 15.48
N ASN A 817 -4.75 24.43 15.51
CA ASN A 817 -5.05 25.60 14.69
C ASN A 817 -3.82 26.43 14.28
N LEU A 818 -4.03 27.21 13.22
CA LEU A 818 -3.11 28.18 12.63
C LEU A 818 -3.84 29.51 12.51
N THR A 819 -3.20 30.63 12.88
CA THR A 819 -3.79 31.97 12.75
C THR A 819 -2.85 32.90 11.99
N VAL A 820 -3.35 33.55 10.94
CA VAL A 820 -2.69 34.65 10.25
C VAL A 820 -3.27 35.97 10.76
N ARG A 821 -2.42 36.76 11.42
CA ARG A 821 -2.76 38.08 11.95
C ARG A 821 -2.30 39.19 11.00
N SER A 822 -3.18 40.13 10.70
CA SER A 822 -2.87 41.31 9.90
C SER A 822 -2.65 42.57 10.73
N PRO A 823 -1.73 43.46 10.30
CA PRO A 823 -1.62 44.80 10.85
C PRO A 823 -2.88 45.66 10.64
N VAL A 824 -3.65 45.39 9.58
CA VAL A 824 -4.89 46.09 9.21
C VAL A 824 -6.08 45.13 9.24
N PRO A 825 -7.31 45.61 9.49
CA PRO A 825 -8.48 44.74 9.47
C PRO A 825 -8.74 44.13 8.08
N TRP A 826 -9.13 42.86 8.03
CA TRP A 826 -9.54 42.12 6.83
C TRP A 826 -11.01 42.35 6.43
N ASN A 827 -11.76 43.04 7.28
CA ASN A 827 -13.15 43.39 7.04
C ASN A 827 -13.26 44.84 6.51
N ASP A 828 -12.35 45.22 5.64
CA ASP A 828 -12.21 46.56 5.05
C ASP A 828 -13.01 46.74 3.75
N ASP A 829 -13.87 45.78 3.42
CA ASP A 829 -14.59 45.70 2.15
C ASP A 829 -13.67 45.58 0.91
N GLU A 830 -12.43 45.12 1.06
CA GLU A 830 -11.56 44.75 -0.05
C GLU A 830 -11.50 43.24 -0.25
N TRP A 831 -10.97 42.82 -1.40
CA TRP A 831 -10.79 41.41 -1.70
C TRP A 831 -9.48 40.87 -1.13
N HIS A 832 -9.58 39.78 -0.37
CA HIS A 832 -8.46 39.05 0.20
C HIS A 832 -8.43 37.61 -0.27
N GLN A 833 -7.25 37.07 -0.52
CA GLN A 833 -7.03 35.67 -0.89
C GLN A 833 -6.64 34.85 0.33
N VAL A 834 -7.35 33.76 0.60
CA VAL A 834 -6.98 32.77 1.62
C VAL A 834 -6.48 31.50 0.94
N LYS A 835 -5.34 30.98 1.41
CA LYS A 835 -4.82 29.67 1.02
C LYS A 835 -4.49 28.86 2.27
N ALA A 836 -5.07 27.69 2.41
CA ALA A 836 -4.76 26.73 3.46
C ALA A 836 -4.39 25.38 2.82
N GLU A 837 -3.38 24.72 3.38
CA GLU A 837 -2.94 23.41 2.95
C GLU A 837 -2.78 22.50 4.18
N LEU A 838 -3.20 21.25 4.07
CA LEU A 838 -3.08 20.25 5.11
C LEU A 838 -2.62 18.94 4.48
N ASN A 839 -1.50 18.40 4.94
CA ASN A 839 -1.01 17.09 4.52
C ASN A 839 -0.47 16.30 5.73
N VAL A 840 -0.05 15.06 5.48
CA VAL A 840 0.51 14.16 6.51
C VAL A 840 1.79 14.68 7.18
N LYS A 841 2.44 15.73 6.66
CA LYS A 841 3.65 16.34 7.23
C LYS A 841 3.41 17.67 7.94
N LEU A 842 2.44 18.46 7.50
CA LEU A 842 2.18 19.78 8.05
C LEU A 842 0.80 20.32 7.67
N ALA A 843 0.41 21.35 8.39
CA ALA A 843 -0.63 22.28 7.99
C ALA A 843 -0.03 23.68 7.79
N ARG A 844 -0.53 24.45 6.83
CA ARG A 844 -0.12 25.85 6.64
C ARG A 844 -1.24 26.75 6.14
N LEU A 845 -1.19 28.02 6.52
CA LEU A 845 -2.17 29.04 6.18
C LEU A 845 -1.46 30.32 5.70
N ARG A 846 -2.01 30.95 4.66
CA ARG A 846 -1.60 32.26 4.16
C ARG A 846 -2.81 33.09 3.77
N VAL A 847 -2.75 34.38 4.07
CA VAL A 847 -3.70 35.38 3.58
C VAL A 847 -2.93 36.44 2.78
N ASP A 848 -3.39 36.72 1.56
CA ASP A 848 -2.75 37.59 0.59
C ASP A 848 -1.25 37.27 0.38
N LYS A 849 -0.40 38.27 0.55
CA LYS A 849 1.07 38.20 0.42
C LYS A 849 1.78 38.09 1.76
N LEU A 850 1.04 37.88 2.86
CA LEU A 850 1.67 37.63 4.15
C LEU A 850 2.45 36.30 4.14
N PRO A 851 3.46 36.14 5.00
CA PRO A 851 4.20 34.88 5.11
C PRO A 851 3.28 33.71 5.49
N TRP A 852 3.68 32.50 5.10
CA TRP A 852 2.99 31.28 5.53
C TRP A 852 3.16 31.08 7.04
N VAL A 853 2.07 30.81 7.73
CA VAL A 853 2.08 30.25 9.09
C VAL A 853 2.02 28.72 8.93
N VAL A 854 2.97 28.00 9.54
CA VAL A 854 3.18 26.56 9.33
C VAL A 854 3.17 25.83 10.67
N ARG A 855 2.51 24.66 10.71
CA ARG A 855 2.47 23.73 11.84
C ARG A 855 2.89 22.34 11.36
N PRO A 856 4.07 21.84 11.75
CA PRO A 856 4.48 20.47 11.46
C PRO A 856 3.56 19.45 12.15
N ALA A 857 3.31 18.32 11.50
CA ALA A 857 2.58 17.20 12.07
C ALA A 857 3.48 16.40 13.03
N PRO A 858 2.91 15.80 14.10
CA PRO A 858 3.67 14.90 14.97
C PRO A 858 4.20 13.66 14.22
N PRO A 859 5.36 13.09 14.59
CA PRO A 859 5.95 11.92 13.92
C PRO A 859 5.11 10.62 14.00
N GLN A 860 4.12 10.57 14.89
CA GLN A 860 3.17 9.47 15.08
C GLN A 860 1.79 9.74 14.47
N SER A 861 1.70 10.69 13.54
CA SER A 861 0.42 11.17 13.00
C SER A 861 -0.29 10.16 12.07
N PHE A 862 -1.62 10.21 12.10
CA PHE A 862 -2.50 9.33 11.33
C PHE A 862 -2.41 9.58 9.82
N VAL A 863 -2.70 8.51 9.07
CA VAL A 863 -2.31 8.36 7.66
C VAL A 863 -3.35 8.88 6.65
N HIS A 864 -4.56 9.26 7.09
CA HIS A 864 -5.66 9.61 6.17
C HIS A 864 -6.56 10.77 6.64
N LEU A 865 -6.84 11.70 5.72
CA LEU A 865 -7.71 12.88 5.90
C LEU A 865 -9.18 12.58 5.52
N ARG A 866 -9.82 11.63 6.20
CA ARG A 866 -11.18 11.16 5.84
C ARG A 866 -12.29 11.97 6.48
N PHE A 867 -12.89 12.88 5.73
CA PHE A 867 -14.11 13.55 6.15
C PHE A 867 -15.34 12.66 5.91
N ASP A 868 -16.26 12.64 6.86
CA ASP A 868 -17.49 11.83 6.85
C ASP A 868 -18.77 12.68 6.80
N ARG A 869 -18.63 14.01 6.80
CA ARG A 869 -19.73 14.98 6.74
C ARG A 869 -19.64 15.84 5.48
N PRO A 870 -20.77 16.43 5.03
CA PRO A 870 -20.77 17.43 3.97
C PRO A 870 -19.87 18.63 4.31
N LEU A 871 -19.36 19.30 3.27
CA LEU A 871 -18.63 20.55 3.42
C LEU A 871 -19.63 21.73 3.35
N TYR A 872 -19.63 22.56 4.39
CA TYR A 872 -20.41 23.79 4.46
C TYR A 872 -19.53 24.97 4.08
N VAL A 873 -20.05 25.91 3.26
CA VAL A 873 -19.34 27.12 2.84
C VAL A 873 -20.25 28.34 2.97
N GLY A 874 -19.82 29.35 3.74
CA GLY A 874 -20.51 30.63 3.93
C GLY A 874 -21.17 30.82 5.28
#